data_AF-A0A137NZ37-F1
#
_entry.id   AF-A0A137NZ37-F1
#
_cell.length_a   1.000
_cell.length_b   1.000
_cell.length_c   1.000
_cell.angle_alpha   90.00
_cell.angle_beta   90.00
_cell.angle_gamma   90.00
#
_symmetry.space_group_name_H-M   'P 1'
#
loop_
_entity.id
_entity.type
_entity.pdbx_description
1 polymer ?
#
loop_
_entity_poly.entity_id
_entity_poly.type
_entity_poly.pdbx_seq_one_letter_code
_entity_poly.pdbx_strand_id
1 'polypeptide(L)'
;MDLVNDATLLQVSSILKHLNSVDNYCREDAEKRLDQLRKESPDTFLANLVAICSHGDTIAVRSFAAVLFRRLAFKSNPYGEGNAEEEDADSKSPWFVCQEQTKELCKTQLLQCLTSQEDYQLQHKLADAVAELYRQITIHDLEWPELAMAIVHLCNSDRPILKETGFRILSSVPNIVKGEPINTVKQAFVANLNNSQPKEVQLAALDAAVSLLLKSESKPIDSAAELLPQMLSTLQTFYQAGDEDALSDALQSFIDLAGSHAKLFKNELPNLLSFCVMILNNLDIDEKPRKSSLELLLTITQEAPGLARKTPNLTSELVPICLKMMTEVEDDESWHTSDEVEPEDYEELYIVGEQAIDRLSRSIGGKQMVPVAFQYIPQLIQSDKWNERHAGLMAISSIGEGCVKHMEKELNAIIQLILPKLQDPHPRVRYAACNTIGQMSSDFGHIMQKEFHNVILTNLVPLLDDNANPRVQAHCAAATINFCEYLDRDIMTPYLEPLLGKLVPLLNSPKLFVQEQIVTTIATVADTVQDGFAQFYPSIMPLLINILQTHNSNEHRMLRGRILECATLIALAVGKSVFEADFIPFVQLLQHIQQSLTDETDPQHTYLLQAWARVCKVMGDEFAPYLDFVMPPLIKTAQLKPNFAVLEIDESPESQYPAEDGWEFVTIDGRQVGINTSTIDDKCTAVDMLLCYARQLEGGFAKYANEVLSIMIPLIRFYFHDGVRYSAASSIQYLLSCYPRAQHEDEFLSSFHSAATVMLQTIVSETDIQYVAHLYSCLGNCLEIVGTSCFAPDQMTEFIEGCNQHLLATLENIQEAIAAQEEMDAEDEEAMEEEELDYDNLMSEMARCIHSCFQTHGITFLKPFDALIPQIQVLLNHPKTYCRHAAVCIIDDVIEFCNPASWDYMNNLIQPILPMVLDAKPDVRQAASYGIGVAAQHGGENQLAIFNQTIPMLLQALQDPTANDEENVNATDNVISALTKIMKNLSTKIDTSSLVQPWFQALPIREDDEEAGPTLAHLLDLVEQQHPSIVGSPDSLVHLGTVIVSFLTSELLQNDVQVAQRAHTILQLLLQNFNDDVKTRLFNNVGDNGKALLSSL
;
A
#
# COMPACT_ATOMS: atom_id res chain seq x y z
N MET A 1 -4.15 -54.98 -24.60
CA MET A 1 -5.15 -55.95 -24.08
C MET A 1 -4.74 -56.56 -22.73
N ASP A 2 -3.85 -55.92 -21.94
CA ASP A 2 -3.46 -56.35 -20.58
C ASP A 2 -3.13 -55.15 -19.66
N LEU A 3 -3.78 -53.98 -19.83
CA LEU A 3 -3.49 -52.77 -19.01
C LEU A 3 -4.10 -52.86 -17.60
N VAL A 4 -5.18 -53.62 -17.46
CA VAL A 4 -5.83 -53.97 -16.19
C VAL A 4 -5.97 -55.48 -16.18
N ASN A 5 -5.15 -56.17 -15.37
CA ASN A 5 -5.30 -57.61 -15.13
C ASN A 5 -5.54 -57.83 -13.63
N ASP A 6 -6.16 -58.94 -13.25
CA ASP A 6 -6.58 -59.18 -11.86
C ASP A 6 -5.40 -59.13 -10.87
N ALA A 7 -4.19 -59.49 -11.31
CA ALA A 7 -3.00 -59.49 -10.46
C ALA A 7 -2.50 -58.07 -10.14
N THR A 8 -2.44 -57.17 -11.14
CA THR A 8 -2.01 -55.78 -10.95
C THR A 8 -3.07 -54.96 -10.23
N LEU A 9 -4.36 -55.22 -10.50
CA LEU A 9 -5.47 -54.56 -9.79
C LEU A 9 -5.47 -54.90 -8.30
N LEU A 10 -5.26 -56.17 -7.94
CA LEU A 10 -5.12 -56.61 -6.55
C LEU A 10 -3.89 -56.01 -5.86
N GLN A 11 -2.78 -55.86 -6.59
CA GLN A 11 -1.56 -55.24 -6.07
C GLN A 11 -1.78 -53.76 -5.75
N VAL A 12 -2.35 -52.97 -6.67
CA VAL A 12 -2.63 -51.55 -6.43
C VAL A 12 -3.69 -51.37 -5.35
N SER A 13 -4.76 -52.17 -5.35
CA SER A 13 -5.78 -52.16 -4.28
C SER A 13 -5.19 -52.46 -2.89
N SER A 14 -4.22 -53.36 -2.81
CA SER A 14 -3.48 -53.64 -1.57
C SER A 14 -2.60 -52.47 -1.12
N ILE A 15 -1.91 -51.80 -2.05
CA ILE A 15 -1.14 -50.57 -1.78
C ILE A 15 -2.06 -49.49 -1.19
N LEU A 16 -3.23 -49.26 -1.80
CA LEU A 16 -4.21 -48.28 -1.31
C LEU A 16 -4.71 -48.57 0.10
N LYS A 17 -4.91 -49.86 0.43
CA LYS A 17 -5.30 -50.27 1.80
C LYS A 17 -4.18 -50.02 2.81
N HIS A 18 -2.92 -50.24 2.44
CA HIS A 18 -1.76 -50.00 3.31
C HIS A 18 -1.44 -48.53 3.52
N LEU A 19 -1.79 -47.65 2.57
CA LEU A 19 -1.68 -46.20 2.75
C LEU A 19 -2.57 -45.66 3.87
N ASN A 20 -3.70 -46.34 4.15
CA ASN A 20 -4.59 -46.04 5.28
C ASN A 20 -4.24 -46.83 6.55
N SER A 21 -3.07 -47.47 6.62
CA SER A 21 -2.63 -48.20 7.82
C SER A 21 -2.20 -47.24 8.92
N VAL A 22 -2.49 -47.58 10.18
CA VAL A 22 -1.96 -46.90 11.37
C VAL A 22 -0.48 -47.21 11.63
N ASP A 23 0.10 -48.16 10.90
CA ASP A 23 1.53 -48.48 10.96
C ASP A 23 2.32 -47.64 9.94
N ASN A 24 3.16 -46.73 10.45
CA ASN A 24 4.01 -45.86 9.64
C ASN A 24 4.92 -46.62 8.67
N TYR A 25 5.43 -47.80 9.04
CA TYR A 25 6.31 -48.58 8.16
C TYR A 25 5.53 -49.12 6.95
N CYS A 26 4.32 -49.62 7.17
CA CYS A 26 3.43 -50.06 6.09
C CYS A 26 3.00 -48.92 5.18
N ARG A 27 2.73 -47.74 5.73
CA ARG A 27 2.36 -46.55 4.95
C ARG A 27 3.53 -46.06 4.09
N GLU A 28 4.72 -45.90 4.66
CA GLU A 28 5.91 -45.46 3.91
C GLU A 28 6.32 -46.45 2.80
N ASP A 29 6.25 -47.77 3.04
CA ASP A 29 6.50 -48.78 2.00
C ASP A 29 5.45 -48.73 0.89
N ALA A 30 4.18 -48.49 1.23
CA ALA A 30 3.10 -48.33 0.26
C ALA A 30 3.26 -47.04 -0.58
N GLU A 31 3.64 -45.92 0.03
CA GLU A 31 3.94 -44.64 -0.65
C GLU A 31 5.07 -44.83 -1.66
N LYS A 32 6.19 -45.43 -1.24
CA LYS A 32 7.34 -45.72 -2.13
C LYS A 32 6.94 -46.57 -3.32
N ARG A 33 6.15 -47.62 -3.10
CA ARG A 33 5.68 -48.50 -4.18
C ARG A 33 4.71 -47.80 -5.12
N LEU A 34 3.81 -46.96 -4.59
CA LEU A 34 2.89 -46.16 -5.40
C LEU A 34 3.66 -45.18 -6.28
N ASP A 35 4.65 -44.48 -5.72
CA ASP A 35 5.50 -43.54 -6.45
C ASP A 35 6.37 -44.24 -7.51
N GLN A 36 6.86 -45.44 -7.21
CA GLN A 36 7.59 -46.26 -8.18
C GLN A 36 6.69 -46.64 -9.36
N LEU A 37 5.47 -47.12 -9.10
CA LEU A 37 4.50 -47.44 -10.15
C LEU A 37 4.14 -46.23 -11.00
N ARG A 38 3.95 -45.06 -10.38
CA ARG A 38 3.69 -43.79 -11.06
C ARG A 38 4.82 -43.40 -12.02
N LYS A 39 6.08 -43.60 -11.62
CA LYS A 39 7.29 -43.24 -12.40
C LYS A 39 7.62 -44.24 -13.50
N GLU A 40 7.59 -45.53 -13.18
CA GLU A 40 8.09 -46.60 -14.06
C GLU A 40 7.01 -47.19 -14.97
N SER A 41 5.73 -47.06 -14.63
CA SER A 41 4.62 -47.69 -15.36
C SER A 41 3.35 -46.83 -15.35
N PRO A 42 3.40 -45.60 -15.90
CA PRO A 42 2.28 -44.63 -15.86
C PRO A 42 0.99 -45.18 -16.46
N ASP A 43 1.07 -45.96 -17.55
CA ASP A 43 -0.11 -46.60 -18.16
C ASP A 43 -0.84 -47.54 -17.20
N THR A 44 -0.08 -48.39 -16.51
CA THR A 44 -0.64 -49.35 -15.54
C THR A 44 -1.14 -48.63 -14.31
N PHE A 45 -0.41 -47.61 -13.84
CA PHE A 45 -0.79 -46.80 -12.69
C PHE A 45 -2.17 -46.12 -12.90
N LEU A 46 -2.34 -45.37 -13.98
CA LEU A 46 -3.58 -44.65 -14.26
C LEU A 46 -4.76 -45.60 -14.53
N ALA A 47 -4.55 -46.62 -15.37
CA ALA A 47 -5.60 -47.59 -15.70
C ALA A 47 -6.11 -48.34 -14.46
N ASN A 48 -5.22 -48.70 -13.52
CA ASN A 48 -5.62 -49.42 -12.31
C ASN A 48 -6.28 -48.49 -11.28
N LEU A 49 -5.88 -47.23 -11.14
CA LEU A 49 -6.59 -46.27 -10.27
C LEU A 49 -8.04 -46.08 -10.71
N VAL A 50 -8.27 -45.85 -12.00
CA VAL A 50 -9.65 -45.68 -12.52
C VAL A 50 -10.43 -47.00 -12.47
N ALA A 51 -9.79 -48.15 -12.74
CA ALA A 51 -10.45 -49.44 -12.59
C ALA A 51 -10.88 -49.72 -11.14
N ILE A 52 -10.07 -49.32 -10.15
CA ILE A 52 -10.42 -49.40 -8.72
C ILE A 52 -11.57 -48.46 -8.38
N CYS A 53 -11.66 -47.26 -8.98
CA CYS A 53 -12.82 -46.39 -8.80
C CYS A 53 -14.13 -47.11 -9.16
N SER A 54 -14.11 -47.94 -10.21
CA SER A 54 -15.28 -48.69 -10.68
C SER A 54 -15.54 -50.00 -9.93
N HIS A 55 -14.50 -50.75 -9.57
CA HIS A 55 -14.62 -52.14 -9.09
C HIS A 55 -14.00 -52.41 -7.70
N GLY A 56 -13.50 -51.39 -7.01
CA GLY A 56 -12.86 -51.55 -5.70
C GLY A 56 -13.80 -52.11 -4.63
N ASP A 57 -13.24 -52.86 -3.69
CA ASP A 57 -14.02 -53.63 -2.70
C ASP A 57 -14.87 -52.78 -1.74
N THR A 58 -14.46 -51.54 -1.47
CA THR A 58 -15.11 -50.64 -0.49
C THR A 58 -15.19 -49.22 -1.02
N ILE A 59 -16.20 -48.46 -0.58
CA ILE A 59 -16.36 -47.04 -0.93
C ILE A 59 -15.11 -46.26 -0.57
N ALA A 60 -14.53 -46.46 0.61
CA ALA A 60 -13.30 -45.78 1.05
C ALA A 60 -12.12 -45.99 0.08
N VAL A 61 -11.87 -47.23 -0.38
CA VAL A 61 -10.78 -47.52 -1.33
C VAL A 61 -11.06 -46.92 -2.71
N ARG A 62 -12.32 -46.95 -3.15
CA ARG A 62 -12.75 -46.35 -4.42
C ARG A 62 -12.60 -44.82 -4.40
N SER A 63 -13.03 -44.17 -3.31
CA SER A 63 -12.91 -42.71 -3.13
C SER A 63 -11.46 -42.28 -3.03
N PHE A 64 -10.64 -43.06 -2.32
CA PHE A 64 -9.20 -42.80 -2.23
C PHE A 64 -8.49 -42.96 -3.58
N ALA A 65 -8.89 -43.94 -4.41
CA ALA A 65 -8.37 -44.08 -5.76
C ALA A 65 -8.72 -42.86 -6.65
N ALA A 66 -9.93 -42.31 -6.53
CA ALA A 66 -10.34 -41.09 -7.24
C ALA A 66 -9.51 -39.87 -6.79
N VAL A 67 -9.29 -39.72 -5.48
CA VAL A 67 -8.43 -38.67 -4.92
C VAL A 67 -6.99 -38.81 -5.41
N LEU A 68 -6.42 -40.01 -5.41
CA LEU A 68 -5.06 -40.23 -5.91
C LEU A 68 -4.95 -40.03 -7.41
N PHE A 69 -5.97 -40.38 -8.20
CA PHE A 69 -5.99 -40.05 -9.62
C PHE A 69 -5.93 -38.54 -9.81
N ARG A 70 -6.82 -37.78 -9.14
CA ARG A 70 -6.82 -36.30 -9.14
C ARG A 70 -5.44 -35.73 -8.79
N ARG A 71 -4.85 -36.20 -7.69
CA ARG A 71 -3.59 -35.67 -7.13
C ARG A 71 -2.33 -36.08 -7.90
N LEU A 72 -2.30 -37.27 -8.53
CA LEU A 72 -1.06 -37.86 -9.04
C LEU A 72 -1.01 -38.04 -10.56
N ALA A 73 -2.13 -37.94 -11.28
CA ALA A 73 -2.12 -38.09 -12.73
C ALA A 73 -1.30 -37.01 -13.43
N PHE A 74 -1.28 -35.79 -12.87
CA PHE A 74 -0.62 -34.61 -13.44
C PHE A 74 0.63 -34.18 -12.67
N LYS A 75 0.95 -34.82 -11.55
CA LYS A 75 2.13 -34.49 -10.74
C LYS A 75 3.41 -34.85 -11.50
N SER A 76 4.25 -33.86 -11.80
CA SER A 76 5.54 -34.03 -12.48
C SER A 76 6.50 -34.92 -11.68
N ASN A 77 7.41 -35.60 -12.38
CA ASN A 77 8.45 -36.42 -11.77
C ASN A 77 9.72 -35.58 -11.54
N PRO A 78 10.15 -35.33 -10.29
CA PRO A 78 11.32 -34.52 -10.03
C PRO A 78 12.58 -35.35 -10.21
N TYR A 79 13.05 -35.59 -11.43
CA TYR A 79 14.43 -35.97 -11.70
C TYR A 79 14.85 -35.64 -13.14
N GLY A 80 15.75 -34.66 -13.23
CA GLY A 80 16.51 -34.29 -14.42
C GLY A 80 17.44 -33.15 -14.04
N GLU A 81 18.60 -33.47 -13.42
CA GLU A 81 19.69 -32.51 -13.24
C GLU A 81 20.15 -32.01 -14.60
N GLY A 82 19.88 -30.74 -14.89
CA GLY A 82 20.35 -30.05 -16.07
C GLY A 82 19.57 -28.76 -16.25
N ASN A 83 20.30 -27.64 -16.29
CA ASN A 83 19.82 -26.30 -16.59
C ASN A 83 18.95 -26.28 -17.85
N ALA A 84 17.65 -26.49 -17.70
CA ALA A 84 16.64 -26.27 -18.71
C ALA A 84 15.61 -25.36 -18.07
N GLU A 85 15.31 -24.28 -18.79
CA GLU A 85 14.32 -23.26 -18.48
C GLU A 85 13.00 -23.86 -17.97
N GLU A 86 12.31 -23.14 -17.09
CA GLU A 86 11.06 -23.52 -16.40
C GLU A 86 9.87 -23.86 -17.33
N GLU A 87 10.06 -23.89 -18.65
CA GLU A 87 8.98 -23.93 -19.64
C GLU A 87 8.34 -25.30 -19.91
N ASP A 88 8.74 -26.42 -19.29
CA ASP A 88 8.04 -27.69 -19.56
C ASP A 88 8.11 -28.76 -18.46
N ALA A 89 7.78 -28.39 -17.22
CA ALA A 89 7.65 -29.34 -16.11
C ALA A 89 6.44 -30.29 -16.27
N ASP A 90 5.40 -29.87 -16.98
CA ASP A 90 4.15 -30.62 -17.13
C ASP A 90 4.26 -31.77 -18.14
N SER A 91 5.09 -31.65 -19.19
CA SER A 91 5.25 -32.71 -20.21
C SER A 91 5.78 -34.05 -19.70
N LYS A 92 6.25 -34.12 -18.44
CA LYS A 92 6.77 -35.33 -17.78
C LYS A 92 5.79 -35.99 -16.81
N SER A 93 4.54 -35.54 -16.71
CA SER A 93 3.54 -36.14 -15.83
C SER A 93 3.05 -37.50 -16.34
N PRO A 94 2.53 -38.39 -15.46
CA PRO A 94 1.98 -39.68 -15.88
C PRO A 94 0.92 -39.58 -16.98
N TRP A 95 0.07 -38.55 -16.94
CA TRP A 95 -0.96 -38.32 -17.95
C TRP A 95 -0.39 -38.05 -19.34
N PHE A 96 0.60 -37.16 -19.47
CA PHE A 96 1.16 -36.81 -20.78
C PHE A 96 2.08 -37.89 -21.36
N VAL A 97 2.71 -38.70 -20.50
CA VAL A 97 3.64 -39.77 -20.92
C VAL A 97 2.91 -41.09 -21.26
N CYS A 98 1.70 -41.33 -20.74
CA CYS A 98 0.96 -42.55 -21.01
C CYS A 98 0.42 -42.63 -22.46
N GLN A 99 0.09 -43.84 -22.90
CA GLN A 99 -0.45 -44.11 -24.22
C GLN A 99 -1.87 -43.54 -24.38
N GLU A 100 -2.22 -43.13 -25.61
CA GLU A 100 -3.54 -42.60 -25.93
C GLU A 100 -4.68 -43.59 -25.57
N GLN A 101 -4.42 -44.91 -25.71
CA GLN A 101 -5.38 -45.94 -25.30
C GLN A 101 -5.68 -45.89 -23.79
N THR A 102 -4.69 -45.56 -22.96
CA THR A 102 -4.86 -45.42 -21.51
C THR A 102 -5.64 -44.16 -21.18
N LYS A 103 -5.36 -43.04 -21.87
CA LYS A 103 -6.11 -41.78 -21.69
C LYS A 103 -7.59 -41.99 -22.00
N GLU A 104 -7.90 -42.59 -23.14
CA GLU A 104 -9.28 -42.89 -23.55
C GLU A 104 -9.98 -43.88 -22.61
N LEU A 105 -9.24 -44.88 -22.10
CA LEU A 105 -9.74 -45.78 -21.05
C LEU A 105 -10.12 -45.02 -19.78
N CYS A 106 -9.23 -44.14 -19.29
CA CYS A 106 -9.44 -43.36 -18.08
C CYS A 106 -10.66 -42.43 -18.23
N LYS A 107 -10.72 -41.66 -19.34
CA LYS A 107 -11.87 -40.81 -19.69
C LYS A 107 -13.17 -41.62 -19.67
N THR A 108 -13.20 -42.74 -20.38
CA THR A 108 -14.41 -43.58 -20.51
C THR A 108 -14.85 -44.16 -19.16
N GLN A 109 -13.92 -44.73 -18.40
CA GLN A 109 -14.26 -45.38 -17.14
C GLN A 109 -14.65 -44.39 -16.04
N LEU A 110 -14.00 -43.21 -15.97
CA LEU A 110 -14.39 -42.16 -15.04
C LEU A 110 -15.84 -41.71 -15.31
N LEU A 111 -16.19 -41.44 -16.58
CA LEU A 111 -17.56 -41.06 -16.97
C LEU A 111 -18.58 -42.17 -16.69
N GLN A 112 -18.24 -43.43 -16.94
CA GLN A 112 -19.10 -44.58 -16.62
C GLN A 112 -19.34 -44.73 -15.12
N CYS A 113 -18.30 -44.56 -14.30
CA CYS A 113 -18.42 -44.62 -12.84
C CYS A 113 -19.28 -43.45 -12.33
N LEU A 114 -19.04 -42.24 -12.84
CA LEU A 114 -19.77 -41.04 -12.48
C LEU A 114 -21.29 -41.14 -12.76
N THR A 115 -21.67 -41.78 -13.86
CA THR A 115 -23.09 -41.91 -14.27
C THR A 115 -23.83 -43.06 -13.59
N SER A 116 -23.12 -44.03 -13.02
CA SER A 116 -23.72 -45.24 -12.44
C SER A 116 -23.70 -45.28 -10.90
N GLN A 117 -22.87 -44.45 -10.27
CA GLN A 117 -22.67 -44.44 -8.82
C GLN A 117 -23.91 -43.92 -8.06
N GLU A 118 -24.08 -44.38 -6.81
CA GLU A 118 -25.19 -44.01 -5.91
C GLU A 118 -24.74 -43.45 -4.55
N ASP A 119 -23.44 -43.53 -4.23
CA ASP A 119 -22.87 -43.02 -2.97
C ASP A 119 -22.29 -41.60 -3.13
N TYR A 120 -22.76 -40.64 -2.33
CA TYR A 120 -22.35 -39.22 -2.40
C TYR A 120 -20.84 -39.01 -2.19
N GLN A 121 -20.23 -39.73 -1.24
CA GLN A 121 -18.80 -39.53 -0.93
C GLN A 121 -17.92 -39.86 -2.12
N LEU A 122 -18.18 -40.99 -2.77
CA LEU A 122 -17.46 -41.38 -3.98
C LEU A 122 -17.85 -40.51 -5.18
N GLN A 123 -19.12 -40.12 -5.29
CA GLN A 123 -19.62 -39.25 -6.33
C GLN A 123 -18.86 -37.91 -6.38
N HIS A 124 -18.68 -37.27 -5.22
CA HIS A 124 -17.95 -36.02 -5.09
C HIS A 124 -16.48 -36.17 -5.49
N LYS A 125 -15.78 -37.20 -4.98
CA LYS A 125 -14.37 -37.41 -5.34
C LYS A 125 -14.17 -37.75 -6.83
N LEU A 126 -15.14 -38.41 -7.46
CA LEU A 126 -15.14 -38.63 -8.91
C LEU A 126 -15.38 -37.35 -9.69
N ALA A 127 -16.32 -36.50 -9.25
CA ALA A 127 -16.57 -35.19 -9.83
C ALA A 127 -15.31 -34.31 -9.80
N ASP A 128 -14.65 -34.24 -8.65
CA ASP A 128 -13.41 -33.47 -8.47
C ASP A 128 -12.28 -34.00 -9.38
N ALA A 129 -12.15 -35.33 -9.51
CA ALA A 129 -11.16 -35.96 -10.40
C ALA A 129 -11.45 -35.70 -11.89
N VAL A 130 -12.72 -35.72 -12.30
CA VAL A 130 -13.15 -35.43 -13.67
C VAL A 130 -12.94 -33.94 -14.02
N ALA A 131 -13.28 -33.04 -13.09
CA ALA A 131 -13.07 -31.60 -13.25
C ALA A 131 -11.58 -31.27 -13.39
N GLU A 132 -10.72 -31.85 -12.55
CA GLU A 132 -9.27 -31.65 -12.65
C GLU A 132 -8.71 -32.17 -13.97
N LEU A 133 -9.12 -33.38 -14.40
CA LEU A 133 -8.73 -33.92 -15.69
C LEU A 133 -9.14 -33.00 -16.85
N TYR A 134 -10.34 -32.42 -16.80
CA TYR A 134 -10.77 -31.47 -17.81
C TYR A 134 -9.93 -30.19 -17.80
N ARG A 135 -9.67 -29.59 -16.63
CA ARG A 135 -8.79 -28.39 -16.52
C ARG A 135 -7.44 -28.63 -17.19
N GLN A 136 -6.80 -29.74 -16.85
CA GLN A 136 -5.49 -30.11 -17.37
C GLN A 136 -5.54 -30.38 -18.88
N ILE A 137 -6.59 -31.01 -19.39
CA ILE A 137 -6.77 -31.18 -20.84
C ILE A 137 -6.89 -29.81 -21.54
N THR A 138 -7.67 -28.88 -20.99
CA THR A 138 -7.92 -27.57 -21.61
C THR A 138 -6.72 -26.63 -21.55
N ILE A 139 -5.95 -26.61 -20.45
CA ILE A 139 -4.73 -25.81 -20.33
C ILE A 139 -3.71 -26.15 -21.42
N HIS A 140 -3.72 -27.39 -21.91
CA HIS A 140 -2.84 -27.87 -22.99
C HIS A 140 -3.52 -27.88 -24.38
N ASP A 141 -4.56 -27.08 -24.60
CA ASP A 141 -5.30 -26.96 -25.87
C ASP A 141 -5.86 -28.29 -26.41
N LEU A 142 -6.18 -29.24 -25.54
CA LEU A 142 -6.83 -30.51 -25.89
C LEU A 142 -8.34 -30.45 -25.63
N GLU A 143 -9.11 -31.29 -26.33
CA GLU A 143 -10.57 -31.34 -26.22
C GLU A 143 -11.06 -32.65 -25.57
N TRP A 144 -12.17 -32.55 -24.83
CA TRP A 144 -12.89 -33.71 -24.28
C TRP A 144 -14.42 -33.54 -24.44
N PRO A 145 -14.95 -33.68 -25.66
CA PRO A 145 -16.35 -33.40 -25.98
C PRO A 145 -17.35 -34.34 -25.27
N GLU A 146 -16.94 -35.56 -24.94
CA GLU A 146 -17.76 -36.53 -24.23
C GLU A 146 -18.17 -36.04 -22.83
N LEU A 147 -17.32 -35.25 -22.17
CA LEU A 147 -17.63 -34.71 -20.85
C LEU A 147 -18.80 -33.70 -20.92
N ALA A 148 -18.83 -32.82 -21.93
CA ALA A 148 -19.92 -31.87 -22.11
C ALA A 148 -21.27 -32.61 -22.26
N MET A 149 -21.30 -33.66 -23.08
CA MET A 149 -22.49 -34.51 -23.23
C MET A 149 -22.88 -35.22 -21.92
N ALA A 150 -21.89 -35.71 -21.17
CA ALA A 150 -22.12 -36.34 -19.87
C ALA A 150 -22.71 -35.36 -18.85
N ILE A 151 -22.18 -34.14 -18.76
CA ILE A 151 -22.71 -33.10 -17.86
C ILE A 151 -24.16 -32.75 -18.20
N VAL A 152 -24.50 -32.58 -19.48
CA VAL A 152 -25.89 -32.34 -19.91
C VAL A 152 -26.79 -33.50 -19.50
N HIS A 153 -26.32 -34.75 -19.61
CA HIS A 153 -27.07 -35.91 -19.14
C HIS A 153 -27.26 -35.92 -17.62
N LEU A 154 -26.20 -35.59 -16.85
CA LEU A 154 -26.23 -35.52 -15.39
C LEU A 154 -27.20 -34.45 -14.89
N CYS A 155 -27.11 -33.22 -15.41
CA CYS A 155 -27.95 -32.09 -15.02
C CYS A 155 -29.45 -32.29 -15.35
N ASN A 156 -29.77 -33.18 -16.29
CA ASN A 156 -31.14 -33.52 -16.68
C ASN A 156 -31.62 -34.85 -16.08
N SER A 157 -30.84 -35.50 -15.21
CA SER A 157 -31.20 -36.79 -14.62
C SER A 157 -32.38 -36.70 -13.66
N ASP A 158 -33.22 -37.73 -13.58
CA ASP A 158 -34.26 -37.82 -12.55
C ASP A 158 -33.67 -38.12 -11.15
N ARG A 159 -32.38 -38.51 -11.07
CA ARG A 159 -31.69 -38.83 -9.81
C ARG A 159 -31.03 -37.57 -9.24
N PRO A 160 -31.41 -37.11 -8.03
CA PRO A 160 -30.84 -35.90 -7.42
C PRO A 160 -29.32 -35.89 -7.30
N ILE A 161 -28.73 -37.01 -6.85
CA ILE A 161 -27.28 -37.16 -6.74
C ILE A 161 -26.55 -36.89 -8.07
N LEU A 162 -27.10 -37.39 -9.19
CA LEU A 162 -26.48 -37.18 -10.50
C LEU A 162 -26.64 -35.74 -10.99
N LYS A 163 -27.78 -35.10 -10.69
CA LYS A 163 -27.98 -33.67 -10.98
C LYS A 163 -26.99 -32.80 -10.23
N GLU A 164 -26.91 -32.99 -8.91
CA GLU A 164 -25.96 -32.29 -8.03
C GLU A 164 -24.52 -32.47 -8.54
N THR A 165 -24.13 -33.69 -8.90
CA THR A 165 -22.82 -33.98 -9.48
C THR A 165 -22.56 -33.18 -10.76
N GLY A 166 -23.54 -33.12 -11.66
CA GLY A 166 -23.42 -32.38 -12.92
C GLY A 166 -23.11 -30.91 -12.67
N PHE A 167 -23.82 -30.29 -11.73
CA PHE A 167 -23.57 -28.90 -11.34
C PHE A 167 -22.27 -28.72 -10.56
N ARG A 168 -21.89 -29.64 -9.68
CA ARG A 168 -20.59 -29.60 -8.98
C ARG A 168 -19.41 -29.56 -9.96
N ILE A 169 -19.47 -30.36 -11.03
CA ILE A 169 -18.45 -30.32 -12.10
C ILE A 169 -18.51 -28.97 -12.82
N LEU A 170 -19.70 -28.47 -13.16
CA LEU A 170 -19.85 -27.15 -13.79
C LEU A 170 -19.30 -26.00 -12.93
N SER A 171 -19.46 -26.04 -11.61
CA SER A 171 -18.86 -25.05 -10.71
C SER A 171 -17.34 -25.08 -10.77
N SER A 172 -16.74 -26.27 -10.79
CA SER A 172 -15.29 -26.41 -10.88
C SER A 172 -14.72 -25.99 -12.25
N VAL A 173 -15.45 -26.27 -13.34
CA VAL A 173 -15.02 -26.03 -14.73
C VAL A 173 -16.12 -25.37 -15.58
N PRO A 174 -16.53 -24.12 -15.27
CA PRO A 174 -17.67 -23.49 -15.93
C PRO A 174 -17.41 -23.23 -17.41
N ASN A 175 -16.14 -23.12 -17.83
CA ASN A 175 -15.75 -22.93 -19.22
C ASN A 175 -16.22 -24.05 -20.17
N ILE A 176 -16.62 -25.22 -19.66
CA ILE A 176 -17.12 -26.31 -20.49
C ILE A 176 -18.41 -25.99 -21.25
N VAL A 177 -19.15 -24.97 -20.81
CA VAL A 177 -20.35 -24.49 -21.53
C VAL A 177 -20.02 -23.42 -22.58
N LYS A 178 -18.74 -23.02 -22.73
CA LYS A 178 -18.31 -22.06 -23.77
C LYS A 178 -18.61 -22.66 -25.15
N GLY A 179 -19.54 -22.03 -25.88
CA GLY A 179 -20.00 -22.47 -27.20
C GLY A 179 -21.44 -23.00 -27.23
N GLU A 180 -22.04 -23.31 -26.07
CA GLU A 180 -23.45 -23.67 -25.98
C GLU A 180 -24.35 -22.42 -26.09
N PRO A 181 -25.57 -22.53 -26.66
CA PRO A 181 -26.50 -21.41 -26.69
C PRO A 181 -26.86 -20.95 -25.26
N ILE A 182 -26.59 -19.68 -24.95
CA ILE A 182 -26.80 -19.11 -23.61
C ILE A 182 -28.21 -19.37 -23.04
N ASN A 183 -29.24 -19.38 -23.89
CA ASN A 183 -30.62 -19.67 -23.48
C ASN A 183 -30.82 -21.11 -23.00
N THR A 184 -30.11 -22.07 -23.59
CA THR A 184 -30.15 -23.49 -23.16
C THR A 184 -29.50 -23.64 -21.79
N VAL A 185 -28.33 -23.02 -21.61
CA VAL A 185 -27.62 -22.99 -20.32
C VAL A 185 -28.50 -22.35 -19.24
N LYS A 186 -29.09 -21.18 -19.53
CA LYS A 186 -30.02 -20.49 -18.63
C LYS A 186 -31.21 -21.38 -18.21
N GLN A 187 -31.87 -22.03 -19.17
CA GLN A 187 -33.02 -22.90 -18.88
C GLN A 187 -32.64 -24.07 -17.97
N ALA A 188 -31.45 -24.64 -18.13
CA ALA A 188 -30.96 -25.71 -17.26
C ALA A 188 -30.74 -25.23 -15.81
N PHE A 189 -30.17 -24.04 -15.61
CA PHE A 189 -30.04 -23.44 -14.29
C PHE A 189 -31.40 -23.12 -13.66
N VAL A 190 -32.29 -22.44 -14.38
CA VAL A 190 -33.64 -22.09 -13.88
C VAL A 190 -34.44 -23.32 -13.44
N ALA A 191 -34.35 -24.43 -14.19
CA ALA A 191 -35.04 -25.66 -13.85
C ALA A 191 -34.53 -26.31 -12.55
N ASN A 192 -33.25 -26.07 -12.19
CA ASN A 192 -32.59 -26.72 -11.06
C ASN A 192 -32.42 -25.83 -9.82
N LEU A 193 -32.53 -24.50 -9.97
CA LEU A 193 -32.65 -23.52 -8.88
C LEU A 193 -34.07 -23.45 -8.29
N ASN A 194 -35.02 -24.21 -8.85
CA ASN A 194 -36.42 -24.19 -8.46
C ASN A 194 -36.66 -24.92 -7.13
N ASN A 195 -37.55 -24.39 -6.28
CA ASN A 195 -37.91 -24.94 -4.97
C ASN A 195 -38.43 -26.39 -4.95
N SER A 196 -38.82 -26.93 -6.12
CA SER A 196 -39.20 -28.33 -6.29
C SER A 196 -38.04 -29.33 -6.28
N GLN A 197 -36.80 -28.87 -6.50
CA GLN A 197 -35.61 -29.72 -6.43
C GLN A 197 -35.14 -29.92 -4.98
N PRO A 198 -34.40 -31.00 -4.67
CA PRO A 198 -33.71 -31.15 -3.38
C PRO A 198 -32.68 -30.05 -3.15
N LYS A 199 -32.41 -29.74 -1.88
CA LYS A 199 -31.52 -28.63 -1.48
C LYS A 199 -30.10 -28.79 -2.03
N GLU A 200 -29.58 -30.02 -2.06
CA GLU A 200 -28.23 -30.31 -2.54
C GLU A 200 -28.09 -29.98 -4.03
N VAL A 201 -29.16 -30.19 -4.81
CA VAL A 201 -29.21 -29.83 -6.24
C VAL A 201 -29.31 -28.32 -6.42
N GLN A 202 -30.13 -27.65 -5.61
CA GLN A 202 -30.28 -26.19 -5.67
C GLN A 202 -28.97 -25.47 -5.33
N LEU A 203 -28.26 -25.88 -4.27
CA LEU A 203 -26.96 -25.33 -3.88
C LEU A 203 -25.91 -25.55 -4.96
N ALA A 204 -25.74 -26.79 -5.44
CA ALA A 204 -24.77 -27.06 -6.50
C ALA A 204 -25.07 -26.25 -7.78
N ALA A 205 -26.35 -26.09 -8.14
CA ALA A 205 -26.76 -25.27 -9.27
C ALA A 205 -26.48 -23.77 -9.04
N LEU A 206 -26.64 -23.29 -7.80
CA LEU A 206 -26.29 -21.92 -7.41
C LEU A 206 -24.78 -21.69 -7.53
N ASP A 207 -23.96 -22.55 -6.93
CA ASP A 207 -22.49 -22.45 -6.96
C ASP A 207 -21.97 -22.49 -8.40
N ALA A 208 -22.55 -23.33 -9.24
CA ALA A 208 -22.22 -23.41 -10.65
C ALA A 208 -22.63 -22.14 -11.43
N ALA A 209 -23.76 -21.53 -11.09
CA ALA A 209 -24.18 -20.27 -11.70
C ALA A 209 -23.26 -19.11 -11.28
N VAL A 210 -22.90 -19.04 -10.00
CA VAL A 210 -21.93 -18.07 -9.47
C VAL A 210 -20.57 -18.25 -10.15
N SER A 211 -20.05 -19.48 -10.19
CA SER A 211 -18.76 -19.78 -10.82
C SER A 211 -18.75 -19.43 -12.32
N LEU A 212 -19.87 -19.63 -13.01
CA LEU A 212 -20.02 -19.23 -14.41
C LEU A 212 -19.96 -17.70 -14.57
N LEU A 213 -20.62 -16.95 -13.69
CA LEU A 213 -20.58 -15.49 -13.72
C LEU A 213 -19.17 -14.96 -13.43
N LEU A 214 -18.49 -15.50 -12.41
CA LEU A 214 -17.13 -15.10 -12.02
C LEU A 214 -16.10 -15.33 -13.13
N LYS A 215 -16.23 -16.39 -13.95
CA LYS A 215 -15.27 -16.75 -15.01
C LYS A 215 -15.69 -16.30 -16.42
N SER A 216 -16.78 -15.55 -16.55
CA SER A 216 -17.28 -15.06 -17.83
C SER A 216 -16.64 -13.73 -18.24
N GLU A 217 -16.55 -13.46 -19.54
CA GLU A 217 -16.18 -12.14 -20.06
C GLU A 217 -17.37 -11.15 -19.91
N SER A 218 -17.10 -9.84 -19.98
CA SER A 218 -18.09 -8.77 -19.75
C SER A 218 -19.39 -8.89 -20.55
N LYS A 219 -19.32 -9.26 -21.83
CA LYS A 219 -20.53 -9.39 -22.70
C LYS A 219 -21.43 -10.58 -22.34
N PRO A 220 -20.91 -11.79 -22.08
CA PRO A 220 -21.70 -12.90 -21.52
C PRO A 220 -22.36 -12.62 -20.17
N ILE A 221 -21.68 -11.85 -19.30
CA ILE A 221 -22.17 -11.49 -17.95
C ILE A 221 -23.51 -10.74 -18.02
N ASP A 222 -23.64 -9.75 -18.91
CA ASP A 222 -24.88 -8.98 -19.08
C ASP A 222 -26.09 -9.87 -19.39
N SER A 223 -25.89 -10.91 -20.20
CA SER A 223 -26.95 -11.86 -20.52
C SER A 223 -27.23 -12.77 -19.32
N ALA A 224 -26.21 -13.25 -18.63
CA ALA A 224 -26.34 -14.16 -17.50
C ALA A 224 -26.95 -13.49 -16.25
N ALA A 225 -26.91 -12.15 -16.14
CA ALA A 225 -27.57 -11.36 -15.09
C ALA A 225 -29.08 -11.65 -14.95
N GLU A 226 -29.75 -12.10 -16.03
CA GLU A 226 -31.15 -12.53 -16.01
C GLU A 226 -31.41 -13.74 -15.07
N LEU A 227 -30.38 -14.49 -14.68
CA LEU A 227 -30.48 -15.61 -13.75
C LEU A 227 -30.55 -15.15 -12.28
N LEU A 228 -30.07 -13.94 -11.98
CA LEU A 228 -29.90 -13.47 -10.61
C LEU A 228 -31.19 -13.53 -9.78
N PRO A 229 -32.39 -13.13 -10.28
CA PRO A 229 -33.62 -13.24 -9.49
C PRO A 229 -33.97 -14.69 -9.11
N GLN A 230 -33.72 -15.64 -10.03
CA GLN A 230 -33.97 -17.05 -9.76
C GLN A 230 -32.92 -17.61 -8.78
N MET A 231 -31.67 -17.19 -8.88
CA MET A 231 -30.63 -17.52 -7.91
C MET A 231 -31.03 -17.03 -6.51
N LEU A 232 -31.40 -15.75 -6.36
CA LEU A 232 -31.80 -15.16 -5.08
C LEU A 232 -33.03 -15.83 -4.45
N SER A 233 -33.92 -16.40 -5.26
CA SER A 233 -35.08 -17.14 -4.76
C SER A 233 -34.73 -18.40 -3.94
N THR A 234 -33.50 -18.93 -4.09
CA THR A 234 -33.01 -20.05 -3.28
C THR A 234 -32.86 -19.65 -1.80
N LEU A 235 -32.43 -18.41 -1.51
CA LEU A 235 -32.34 -17.88 -0.15
C LEU A 235 -33.70 -17.92 0.55
N GLN A 236 -34.74 -17.45 -0.13
CA GLN A 236 -36.11 -17.49 0.41
C GLN A 236 -36.59 -18.93 0.62
N THR A 237 -36.20 -19.86 -0.26
CA THR A 237 -36.56 -21.28 -0.17
C THR A 237 -35.94 -21.93 1.08
N PHE A 238 -34.64 -21.73 1.32
CA PHE A 238 -33.95 -22.30 2.49
C PHE A 238 -34.42 -21.67 3.80
N TYR A 239 -34.63 -20.35 3.82
CA TYR A 239 -35.23 -19.67 4.96
C TYR A 239 -36.61 -20.24 5.33
N GLN A 240 -37.50 -20.43 4.35
CA GLN A 240 -38.83 -21.01 4.59
C GLN A 240 -38.79 -22.48 5.03
N ALA A 241 -37.77 -23.22 4.61
CA ALA A 241 -37.53 -24.59 5.03
C ALA A 241 -36.97 -24.69 6.46
N GLY A 242 -36.46 -23.60 7.04
CA GLY A 242 -35.73 -23.60 8.31
C GLY A 242 -34.37 -24.30 8.19
N ASP A 243 -33.77 -24.30 7.00
CA ASP A 243 -32.46 -24.91 6.74
C ASP A 243 -31.37 -23.84 6.80
N GLU A 244 -30.90 -23.57 8.02
CA GLU A 244 -29.96 -22.48 8.32
C GLU A 244 -28.56 -22.73 7.75
N ASP A 245 -28.14 -24.00 7.65
CA ASP A 245 -26.89 -24.39 7.00
C ASP A 245 -26.94 -24.08 5.50
N ALA A 246 -27.96 -24.56 4.79
CA ALA A 246 -28.12 -24.30 3.36
C ALA A 246 -28.31 -22.80 3.05
N LEU A 247 -28.99 -22.07 3.94
CA LEU A 247 -29.12 -20.61 3.81
C LEU A 247 -27.75 -19.92 3.91
N SER A 248 -26.92 -20.32 4.87
CA SER A 248 -25.57 -19.76 5.06
C SER A 248 -24.66 -20.07 3.89
N ASP A 249 -24.66 -21.33 3.41
CA ASP A 249 -23.87 -21.74 2.25
C ASP A 249 -24.27 -20.95 1.00
N ALA A 250 -25.57 -20.76 0.77
CA ALA A 250 -26.06 -19.95 -0.35
C ALA A 250 -25.67 -18.47 -0.24
N LEU A 251 -25.71 -17.90 0.97
CA LEU A 251 -25.25 -16.52 1.22
C LEU A 251 -23.75 -16.38 0.90
N GLN A 252 -22.92 -17.37 1.26
CA GLN A 252 -21.50 -17.38 0.92
C GLN A 252 -21.27 -17.34 -0.59
N SER A 253 -22.01 -18.13 -1.37
CA SER A 253 -21.91 -18.08 -2.84
C SER A 253 -22.26 -16.69 -3.40
N PHE A 254 -23.18 -15.95 -2.77
CA PHE A 254 -23.47 -14.57 -3.17
C PHE A 254 -22.43 -13.56 -2.71
N ILE A 255 -21.78 -13.77 -1.55
CA ILE A 255 -20.66 -12.96 -1.08
C ILE A 255 -19.51 -13.05 -2.09
N ASP A 256 -19.15 -14.27 -2.50
CA ASP A 256 -18.13 -14.51 -3.52
C ASP A 256 -18.47 -13.82 -4.85
N LEU A 257 -19.75 -13.86 -5.27
CA LEU A 257 -20.22 -13.16 -6.47
C LEU A 257 -20.14 -11.63 -6.32
N ALA A 258 -20.56 -11.09 -5.18
CA ALA A 258 -20.54 -9.67 -4.89
C ALA A 258 -19.11 -9.12 -4.89
N GLY A 259 -18.15 -9.88 -4.34
CA GLY A 259 -16.72 -9.55 -4.28
C GLY A 259 -16.04 -9.28 -5.62
N SER A 260 -16.67 -9.62 -6.75
CA SER A 260 -16.14 -9.26 -8.08
C SER A 260 -17.17 -8.61 -9.00
N HIS A 261 -18.47 -8.78 -8.73
CA HIS A 261 -19.54 -8.38 -9.64
C HIS A 261 -20.73 -7.72 -8.91
N ALA A 262 -20.50 -6.94 -7.86
CA ALA A 262 -21.56 -6.28 -7.07
C ALA A 262 -22.57 -5.46 -7.91
N LYS A 263 -22.16 -4.85 -9.03
CA LYS A 263 -23.06 -4.10 -9.92
C LYS A 263 -24.21 -4.95 -10.50
N LEU A 264 -24.07 -6.29 -10.56
CA LEU A 264 -25.14 -7.19 -10.99
C LEU A 264 -26.38 -7.12 -10.11
N PHE A 265 -26.19 -6.82 -8.82
CA PHE A 265 -27.28 -6.75 -7.86
C PHE A 265 -28.15 -5.49 -8.02
N LYS A 266 -27.79 -4.54 -8.90
CA LYS A 266 -28.46 -3.23 -9.04
C LYS A 266 -29.99 -3.27 -9.04
N ASN A 267 -30.58 -4.22 -9.75
CA ASN A 267 -32.04 -4.31 -9.87
C ASN A 267 -32.72 -5.04 -8.70
N GLU A 268 -31.99 -5.93 -8.01
CA GLU A 268 -32.53 -6.79 -6.95
C GLU A 268 -32.12 -6.34 -5.54
N LEU A 269 -31.16 -5.41 -5.42
CA LEU A 269 -30.61 -4.95 -4.16
C LEU A 269 -31.67 -4.43 -3.17
N PRO A 270 -32.72 -3.67 -3.57
CA PRO A 270 -33.78 -3.28 -2.64
C PRO A 270 -34.54 -4.48 -2.03
N ASN A 271 -34.80 -5.52 -2.83
CA ASN A 271 -35.49 -6.73 -2.36
C ASN A 271 -34.57 -7.57 -1.47
N LEU A 272 -33.31 -7.70 -1.88
CA LEU A 272 -32.27 -8.40 -1.12
C LEU A 272 -32.02 -7.74 0.23
N LEU A 273 -31.91 -6.41 0.27
CA LEU A 273 -31.79 -5.63 1.50
C LEU A 273 -32.94 -5.96 2.46
N SER A 274 -34.19 -5.86 1.98
CA SER A 274 -35.36 -6.16 2.83
C SER A 274 -35.35 -7.59 3.37
N PHE A 275 -34.90 -8.56 2.57
CA PHE A 275 -34.81 -9.96 2.99
C PHE A 275 -33.69 -10.20 4.01
N CYS A 276 -32.49 -9.68 3.77
CA CYS A 276 -31.37 -9.77 4.71
C CYS A 276 -31.69 -9.04 6.03
N VAL A 277 -32.30 -7.86 5.98
CA VAL A 277 -32.74 -7.11 7.17
C VAL A 277 -33.79 -7.88 7.98
N MET A 278 -34.67 -8.64 7.32
CA MET A 278 -35.60 -9.55 8.00
C MET A 278 -34.84 -10.65 8.76
N ILE A 279 -33.83 -11.27 8.14
CA ILE A 279 -32.99 -12.29 8.80
C ILE A 279 -32.23 -11.67 9.99
N LEU A 280 -31.58 -10.53 9.78
CA LEU A 280 -30.77 -9.83 10.78
C LEU A 280 -31.55 -9.49 12.05
N ASN A 281 -32.82 -9.13 11.91
CA ASN A 281 -33.72 -8.79 13.02
C ASN A 281 -34.41 -10.00 13.67
N ASN A 282 -34.33 -11.19 13.07
CA ASN A 282 -34.94 -12.40 13.61
C ASN A 282 -33.99 -13.08 14.60
N LEU A 283 -34.25 -12.90 15.91
CA LEU A 283 -33.44 -13.48 16.99
C LEU A 283 -33.70 -14.99 17.20
N ASP A 284 -34.67 -15.58 16.48
CA ASP A 284 -34.93 -17.03 16.50
C ASP A 284 -34.02 -17.80 15.52
N ILE A 285 -33.21 -17.10 14.72
CA ILE A 285 -32.25 -17.68 13.77
C ILE A 285 -30.85 -17.59 14.37
N ASP A 286 -30.03 -18.61 14.14
CA ASP A 286 -28.66 -18.66 14.64
C ASP A 286 -27.81 -17.50 14.07
N GLU A 287 -26.70 -17.22 14.74
CA GLU A 287 -25.84 -16.10 14.36
C GLU A 287 -25.23 -16.26 12.97
N LYS A 288 -24.94 -17.48 12.51
CA LYS A 288 -24.25 -17.72 11.25
C LYS A 288 -25.02 -17.16 10.04
N PRO A 289 -26.31 -17.51 9.78
CA PRO A 289 -27.08 -16.88 8.71
C PRO A 289 -27.22 -15.36 8.85
N ARG A 290 -27.29 -14.85 10.08
CA ARG A 290 -27.38 -13.40 10.35
C ARG A 290 -26.07 -12.70 9.97
N LYS A 291 -24.92 -13.22 10.39
CA LYS A 291 -23.58 -12.72 10.04
C LYS A 291 -23.37 -12.76 8.52
N SER A 292 -23.67 -13.89 7.86
CA SER A 292 -23.58 -13.99 6.39
C SER A 292 -24.51 -13.03 5.64
N SER A 293 -25.70 -12.73 6.18
CA SER A 293 -26.62 -11.75 5.58
C SER A 293 -26.09 -10.32 5.68
N LEU A 294 -25.43 -9.98 6.79
CA LEU A 294 -24.76 -8.69 6.96
C LEU A 294 -23.57 -8.58 6.02
N GLU A 295 -22.73 -9.62 5.99
CA GLU A 295 -21.53 -9.66 5.15
C GLU A 295 -21.87 -9.44 3.67
N LEU A 296 -22.87 -10.14 3.13
CA LEU A 296 -23.31 -9.94 1.74
C LEU A 296 -23.66 -8.47 1.43
N LEU A 297 -24.36 -7.78 2.34
CA LEU A 297 -24.72 -6.38 2.14
C LEU A 297 -23.50 -5.45 2.27
N LEU A 298 -22.56 -5.76 3.16
CA LEU A 298 -21.30 -5.02 3.29
C LEU A 298 -20.42 -5.20 2.06
N THR A 299 -20.25 -6.43 1.56
CA THR A 299 -19.49 -6.71 0.34
C THR A 299 -20.06 -5.92 -0.84
N ILE A 300 -21.39 -5.94 -1.07
CA ILE A 300 -22.02 -5.14 -2.14
C ILE A 300 -21.76 -3.64 -1.94
N THR A 301 -21.75 -3.17 -0.69
CA THR A 301 -21.52 -1.77 -0.36
C THR A 301 -20.07 -1.34 -0.62
N GLN A 302 -19.09 -2.21 -0.36
CA GLN A 302 -17.68 -1.96 -0.61
C GLN A 302 -17.33 -2.02 -2.10
N GLU A 303 -17.84 -3.03 -2.81
CA GLU A 303 -17.53 -3.27 -4.22
C GLU A 303 -18.35 -2.40 -5.19
N ALA A 304 -19.49 -1.86 -4.74
CA ALA A 304 -20.32 -0.96 -5.54
C ALA A 304 -20.92 0.18 -4.67
N PRO A 305 -20.08 1.06 -4.11
CA PRO A 305 -20.50 2.06 -3.13
C PRO A 305 -21.50 3.08 -3.73
N GLY A 306 -21.30 3.51 -4.98
CA GLY A 306 -22.26 4.35 -5.70
C GLY A 306 -23.62 3.68 -5.92
N LEU A 307 -23.68 2.35 -6.08
CA LEU A 307 -24.95 1.62 -6.12
C LEU A 307 -25.61 1.59 -4.74
N ALA A 308 -24.84 1.31 -3.69
CA ALA A 308 -25.34 1.25 -2.33
C ALA A 308 -25.91 2.61 -1.87
N ARG A 309 -25.20 3.72 -2.15
CA ARG A 309 -25.65 5.09 -1.89
C ARG A 309 -26.95 5.47 -2.61
N LYS A 310 -27.17 4.92 -3.81
CA LYS A 310 -28.39 5.14 -4.62
C LYS A 310 -29.54 4.22 -4.20
N THR A 311 -29.28 3.20 -3.38
CA THR A 311 -30.29 2.24 -2.93
C THR A 311 -31.07 2.81 -1.75
N PRO A 312 -32.41 2.96 -1.87
CA PRO A 312 -33.22 3.50 -0.78
C PRO A 312 -33.12 2.68 0.49
N ASN A 313 -33.12 3.37 1.63
CA ASN A 313 -33.15 2.83 2.99
C ASN A 313 -31.92 2.01 3.45
N LEU A 314 -30.96 1.68 2.58
CA LEU A 314 -29.80 0.85 2.92
C LEU A 314 -29.09 1.33 4.19
N THR A 315 -28.65 2.58 4.20
CA THR A 315 -27.97 3.18 5.37
C THR A 315 -28.90 3.25 6.59
N SER A 316 -30.17 3.63 6.40
CA SER A 316 -31.12 3.78 7.51
C SER A 316 -31.57 2.47 8.15
N GLU A 317 -31.46 1.34 7.45
CA GLU A 317 -31.76 0.01 7.97
C GLU A 317 -30.52 -0.65 8.60
N LEU A 318 -29.35 -0.52 7.96
CA LEU A 318 -28.12 -1.17 8.43
C LEU A 318 -27.51 -0.52 9.67
N VAL A 319 -27.43 0.81 9.74
CA VAL A 319 -26.84 1.51 10.90
C VAL A 319 -27.48 1.08 12.23
N PRO A 320 -28.81 1.07 12.40
CA PRO A 320 -29.41 0.60 13.65
C PRO A 320 -29.16 -0.88 13.95
N ILE A 321 -29.00 -1.73 12.94
CA ILE A 321 -28.66 -3.16 13.12
C ILE A 321 -27.25 -3.28 13.69
N CYS A 322 -26.26 -2.63 13.07
CA CYS A 322 -24.88 -2.63 13.56
C CYS A 322 -24.82 -2.10 15.00
N LEU A 323 -25.46 -0.95 15.26
CA LEU A 323 -25.52 -0.36 16.61
C LEU A 323 -26.16 -1.31 17.63
N LYS A 324 -27.20 -2.05 17.25
CA LYS A 324 -27.84 -3.05 18.14
C LYS A 324 -26.88 -4.20 18.43
N MET A 325 -26.20 -4.73 17.41
CA MET A 325 -25.20 -5.79 17.59
C MET A 325 -24.08 -5.35 18.53
N MET A 326 -23.61 -4.10 18.41
CA MET A 326 -22.62 -3.50 19.33
C MET A 326 -23.07 -3.41 20.79
N THR A 327 -24.37 -3.53 21.08
CA THR A 327 -24.88 -3.56 22.48
C THR A 327 -24.85 -4.95 23.11
N GLU A 328 -24.64 -6.01 22.33
CA GLU A 328 -24.58 -7.41 22.78
C GLU A 328 -23.18 -7.72 23.37
N VAL A 329 -22.73 -6.87 24.28
CA VAL A 329 -21.47 -7.03 25.03
C VAL A 329 -21.76 -7.45 26.46
N GLU A 330 -21.14 -8.53 26.91
CA GLU A 330 -21.28 -9.05 28.28
C GLU A 330 -20.24 -8.41 29.23
N ASP A 331 -20.47 -8.47 30.55
CA ASP A 331 -19.53 -7.95 31.56
C ASP A 331 -18.78 -9.11 32.24
N ASP A 332 -17.81 -9.66 31.53
CA ASP A 332 -16.97 -10.74 32.05
C ASP A 332 -15.98 -10.25 33.11
N GLU A 333 -15.91 -10.94 34.25
CA GLU A 333 -14.99 -10.60 35.34
C GLU A 333 -13.51 -10.71 34.91
N SER A 334 -13.19 -11.62 33.98
CA SER A 334 -11.83 -11.78 33.43
C SER A 334 -11.35 -10.52 32.71
N TRP A 335 -12.26 -9.83 31.99
CA TRP A 335 -11.97 -8.61 31.23
C TRP A 335 -11.33 -7.54 32.11
N HIS A 336 -11.73 -7.40 33.38
CA HIS A 336 -11.19 -6.35 34.25
C HIS A 336 -9.72 -6.54 34.61
N THR A 337 -9.16 -7.74 34.40
CA THR A 337 -7.83 -8.12 34.90
C THR A 337 -6.89 -8.76 33.88
N SER A 338 -7.39 -9.10 32.69
CA SER A 338 -6.66 -9.67 31.55
C SER A 338 -6.87 -8.84 30.29
N ASP A 339 -5.83 -8.71 29.48
CA ASP A 339 -5.83 -8.13 28.15
C ASP A 339 -5.65 -9.18 27.04
N GLU A 340 -5.57 -10.46 27.40
CA GLU A 340 -5.58 -11.58 26.45
C GLU A 340 -6.92 -11.61 25.68
N VAL A 341 -6.83 -11.72 24.36
CA VAL A 341 -7.96 -11.84 23.43
C VAL A 341 -7.86 -13.22 22.77
N GLU A 342 -8.89 -14.04 22.91
CA GLU A 342 -8.97 -15.36 22.28
C GLU A 342 -9.52 -15.23 20.84
N PRO A 343 -9.15 -16.11 19.89
CA PRO A 343 -9.65 -16.06 18.52
C PRO A 343 -11.18 -16.01 18.43
N GLU A 344 -11.86 -16.72 19.34
CA GLU A 344 -13.32 -16.75 19.44
C GLU A 344 -13.94 -15.39 19.78
N ASP A 345 -13.20 -14.51 20.47
CA ASP A 345 -13.69 -13.17 20.84
C ASP A 345 -13.95 -12.32 19.58
N TYR A 346 -13.16 -12.49 18.51
CA TYR A 346 -13.33 -11.77 17.24
C TYR A 346 -14.63 -12.11 16.49
N GLU A 347 -15.24 -13.26 16.80
CA GLU A 347 -16.52 -13.67 16.23
C GLU A 347 -17.72 -13.13 17.01
N GLU A 348 -17.52 -12.47 18.15
CA GLU A 348 -18.62 -11.94 18.95
C GLU A 348 -19.43 -10.88 18.20
N LEU A 349 -20.75 -10.89 18.41
CA LEU A 349 -21.68 -10.01 17.69
C LEU A 349 -21.36 -8.53 17.85
N TYR A 350 -20.85 -8.10 19.00
CA TYR A 350 -20.52 -6.70 19.22
C TYR A 350 -19.32 -6.24 18.37
N ILE A 351 -18.31 -7.11 18.18
CA ILE A 351 -17.15 -6.86 17.31
C ILE A 351 -17.59 -6.86 15.85
N VAL A 352 -18.41 -7.84 15.44
CA VAL A 352 -18.98 -7.87 14.08
C VAL A 352 -19.76 -6.60 13.77
N GLY A 353 -20.56 -6.11 14.72
CA GLY A 353 -21.30 -4.84 14.59
C GLY A 353 -20.39 -3.62 14.45
N GLU A 354 -19.28 -3.60 15.19
CA GLU A 354 -18.27 -2.54 15.15
C GLU A 354 -17.53 -2.51 13.79
N GLN A 355 -17.04 -3.66 13.32
CA GLN A 355 -16.39 -3.78 12.03
C GLN A 355 -17.35 -3.46 10.88
N ALA A 356 -18.62 -3.87 10.99
CA ALA A 356 -19.64 -3.60 9.99
C ALA A 356 -19.94 -2.11 9.84
N ILE A 357 -20.07 -1.36 10.95
CA ILE A 357 -20.36 0.07 10.87
C ILE A 357 -19.16 0.87 10.36
N ASP A 358 -17.93 0.46 10.70
CA ASP A 358 -16.70 1.04 10.14
C ASP A 358 -16.63 0.85 8.61
N ARG A 359 -16.71 -0.40 8.13
CA ARG A 359 -16.74 -0.74 6.69
C ARG A 359 -17.85 0.01 5.95
N LEU A 360 -19.05 0.07 6.54
CA LEU A 360 -20.16 0.83 5.97
C LEU A 360 -19.84 2.32 5.89
N SER A 361 -19.15 2.88 6.89
CA SER A 361 -18.81 4.30 6.93
C SER A 361 -17.82 4.69 5.84
N ARG A 362 -16.77 3.90 5.63
CA ARG A 362 -15.75 4.13 4.59
C ARG A 362 -16.33 4.04 3.18
N SER A 363 -17.28 3.13 2.95
CA SER A 363 -17.89 2.97 1.61
C SER A 363 -19.02 3.95 1.30
N ILE A 364 -19.88 4.27 2.28
CA ILE A 364 -21.04 5.15 2.06
C ILE A 364 -20.66 6.63 2.21
N GLY A 365 -19.67 6.95 3.03
CA GLY A 365 -19.22 8.30 3.32
C GLY A 365 -20.08 9.05 4.33
N GLY A 366 -19.48 10.06 4.95
CA GLY A 366 -20.07 10.84 6.04
C GLY A 366 -21.37 11.58 5.69
N LYS A 367 -21.61 11.86 4.40
CA LYS A 367 -22.80 12.62 3.96
C LYS A 367 -24.11 11.90 4.25
N GLN A 368 -24.15 10.58 4.04
CA GLN A 368 -25.34 9.77 4.36
C GLN A 368 -25.23 9.12 5.74
N MET A 369 -24.03 8.75 6.18
CA MET A 369 -23.80 8.04 7.44
C MET A 369 -24.07 8.91 8.67
N VAL A 370 -23.46 10.10 8.75
CA VAL A 370 -23.52 10.95 9.95
C VAL A 370 -24.97 11.33 10.33
N PRO A 371 -25.84 11.80 9.41
CA PRO A 371 -27.21 12.15 9.76
C PRO A 371 -28.06 10.98 10.26
N VAL A 372 -27.73 9.75 9.89
CA VAL A 372 -28.43 8.54 10.35
C VAL A 372 -27.87 8.07 11.68
N ALA A 373 -26.54 7.90 11.79
CA ALA A 373 -25.88 7.43 13.00
C ALA A 373 -26.16 8.35 14.21
N PHE A 374 -26.11 9.66 14.02
CA PHE A 374 -26.36 10.63 15.09
C PHE A 374 -27.83 10.78 15.50
N GLN A 375 -28.78 10.07 14.87
CA GLN A 375 -30.12 9.90 15.42
C GLN A 375 -30.14 8.96 16.63
N TYR A 376 -29.21 8.00 16.66
CA TYR A 376 -29.15 6.92 17.65
C TYR A 376 -28.02 7.12 18.66
N ILE A 377 -26.81 7.49 18.21
CA ILE A 377 -25.60 7.60 19.04
C ILE A 377 -25.82 8.46 20.31
N PRO A 378 -26.37 9.69 20.24
CA PRO A 378 -26.58 10.50 21.44
C PRO A 378 -27.52 9.84 22.46
N GLN A 379 -28.51 9.07 22.00
CA GLN A 379 -29.45 8.36 22.89
C GLN A 379 -28.74 7.19 23.58
N LEU A 380 -27.93 6.43 22.86
CA LEU A 380 -27.11 5.35 23.39
C LEU A 380 -26.16 5.84 24.48
N ILE A 381 -25.42 6.93 24.22
CA ILE A 381 -24.47 7.55 25.17
C ILE A 381 -25.18 8.04 26.45
N GLN A 382 -26.44 8.45 26.35
CA GLN A 382 -27.24 8.93 27.49
C GLN A 382 -28.02 7.83 28.21
N SER A 383 -27.94 6.57 27.74
CA SER A 383 -28.68 5.46 28.34
C SER A 383 -28.25 5.14 29.77
N ASP A 384 -29.19 4.65 30.57
CA ASP A 384 -28.93 4.10 31.90
C ASP A 384 -28.14 2.78 31.82
N LYS A 385 -28.21 2.05 30.69
CA LYS A 385 -27.49 0.78 30.50
C LYS A 385 -26.05 1.02 30.02
N TRP A 386 -25.08 0.40 30.68
CA TRP A 386 -23.66 0.62 30.39
C TRP A 386 -23.26 0.11 29.00
N ASN A 387 -23.82 -1.01 28.55
CA ASN A 387 -23.52 -1.61 27.24
C ASN A 387 -24.02 -0.75 26.08
N GLU A 388 -25.17 -0.07 26.25
CA GLU A 388 -25.64 0.93 25.28
C GLU A 388 -24.71 2.16 25.24
N ARG A 389 -24.24 2.65 26.40
CA ARG A 389 -23.26 3.75 26.44
C ARG A 389 -21.93 3.38 25.80
N HIS A 390 -21.46 2.16 26.04
CA HIS A 390 -20.28 1.58 25.41
C HIS A 390 -20.45 1.56 23.88
N ALA A 391 -21.54 0.95 23.38
CA ALA A 391 -21.82 0.88 21.95
C ALA A 391 -21.87 2.26 21.28
N GLY A 392 -22.46 3.27 21.94
CA GLY A 392 -22.49 4.64 21.42
C GLY A 392 -21.10 5.28 21.27
N LEU A 393 -20.16 4.97 22.17
CA LEU A 393 -18.77 5.46 22.11
C LEU A 393 -17.97 4.73 21.02
N MET A 394 -18.07 3.40 20.99
CA MET A 394 -17.42 2.59 19.96
C MET A 394 -17.95 2.95 18.57
N ALA A 395 -19.24 3.22 18.42
CA ALA A 395 -19.80 3.66 17.14
C ALA A 395 -19.23 5.00 16.66
N ILE A 396 -18.98 5.98 17.55
CA ILE A 396 -18.28 7.22 17.17
C ILE A 396 -16.86 6.90 16.71
N SER A 397 -16.18 5.99 17.42
CA SER A 397 -14.83 5.54 17.10
C SER A 397 -14.77 4.92 15.70
N SER A 398 -15.71 4.03 15.38
CA SER A 398 -15.72 3.25 14.14
C SER A 398 -16.10 4.08 12.91
N ILE A 399 -16.94 5.11 13.05
CA ILE A 399 -17.36 5.91 11.89
C ILE A 399 -16.42 7.09 11.62
N GLY A 400 -15.45 7.36 12.50
CA GLY A 400 -14.60 8.55 12.45
C GLY A 400 -13.85 8.71 11.13
N GLU A 401 -13.08 7.69 10.76
CA GLU A 401 -12.31 7.63 9.51
C GLU A 401 -13.19 7.84 8.27
N GLY A 402 -14.20 7.00 8.07
CA GLY A 402 -15.10 7.08 6.90
C GLY A 402 -16.02 8.32 6.87
N CYS A 403 -16.13 9.06 7.97
CA CYS A 403 -16.99 10.24 8.07
C CYS A 403 -16.26 11.54 8.43
N VAL A 404 -14.92 11.55 8.36
CA VAL A 404 -14.06 12.61 8.89
C VAL A 404 -14.52 14.02 8.47
N LYS A 405 -14.71 14.27 7.18
CA LYS A 405 -15.12 15.59 6.62
C LYS A 405 -16.44 16.14 7.18
N HIS A 406 -17.35 15.25 7.56
CA HIS A 406 -18.67 15.62 8.08
C HIS A 406 -18.67 15.72 9.60
N MET A 407 -17.95 14.82 10.28
CA MET A 407 -17.81 14.86 11.73
C MET A 407 -16.93 15.99 12.22
N GLU A 408 -15.91 16.42 11.45
CA GLU A 408 -15.04 17.55 11.79
C GLU A 408 -15.84 18.83 12.06
N LYS A 409 -16.90 19.07 11.27
CA LYS A 409 -17.81 20.21 11.43
C LYS A 409 -18.55 20.23 12.76
N GLU A 410 -18.75 19.05 13.35
CA GLU A 410 -19.46 18.83 14.61
C GLU A 410 -18.51 18.40 15.75
N LEU A 411 -17.19 18.45 15.51
CA LEU A 411 -16.16 17.87 16.38
C LEU A 411 -16.26 18.35 17.82
N ASN A 412 -16.49 19.66 18.02
CA ASN A 412 -16.70 20.21 19.36
C ASN A 412 -17.91 19.57 20.07
N ALA A 413 -19.05 19.38 19.39
CA ALA A 413 -20.23 18.76 19.99
C ALA A 413 -19.97 17.28 20.33
N ILE A 414 -19.26 16.57 19.46
CA ILE A 414 -18.88 15.16 19.65
C ILE A 414 -17.96 15.03 20.88
N ILE A 415 -16.94 15.87 20.99
CA ILE A 415 -16.03 15.89 22.15
C ILE A 415 -16.81 16.14 23.44
N GLN A 416 -17.76 17.08 23.46
CA GLN A 416 -18.60 17.33 24.65
C GLN A 416 -19.50 16.15 25.04
N LEU A 417 -19.86 15.27 24.09
CA LEU A 417 -20.59 14.03 24.40
C LEU A 417 -19.69 12.97 25.05
N ILE A 418 -18.43 12.89 24.62
CA ILE A 418 -17.48 11.85 25.05
C ILE A 418 -16.87 12.17 26.42
N LEU A 419 -16.43 13.40 26.66
CA LEU A 419 -15.65 13.76 27.86
C LEU A 419 -16.28 13.32 29.19
N PRO A 420 -17.60 13.46 29.43
CA PRO A 420 -18.22 12.98 30.66
C PRO A 420 -18.07 11.47 30.89
N LYS A 421 -17.87 10.68 29.81
CA LYS A 421 -17.77 9.21 29.85
C LYS A 421 -16.41 8.70 30.28
N LEU A 422 -15.37 9.53 30.25
CA LEU A 422 -14.09 9.25 30.90
C LEU A 422 -14.25 9.06 32.42
N GLN A 423 -15.32 9.59 33.01
CA GLN A 423 -15.65 9.45 34.44
C GLN A 423 -16.91 8.59 34.66
N ASP A 424 -17.31 7.77 33.67
CA ASP A 424 -18.48 6.88 33.80
C ASP A 424 -18.27 5.89 34.97
N PRO A 425 -19.31 5.49 35.72
CA PRO A 425 -19.17 4.49 36.78
C PRO A 425 -18.68 3.14 36.27
N HIS A 426 -18.99 2.76 35.03
CA HIS A 426 -18.62 1.46 34.48
C HIS A 426 -17.24 1.50 33.80
N PRO A 427 -16.28 0.62 34.15
CA PRO A 427 -14.93 0.64 33.59
C PRO A 427 -14.89 0.35 32.09
N ARG A 428 -15.73 -0.56 31.57
CA ARG A 428 -15.85 -0.76 30.10
C ARG A 428 -16.26 0.52 29.34
N VAL A 429 -17.06 1.39 29.96
CA VAL A 429 -17.45 2.67 29.34
C VAL A 429 -16.30 3.68 29.40
N ARG A 430 -15.53 3.71 30.50
CA ARG A 430 -14.31 4.53 30.58
C ARG A 430 -13.27 4.07 29.55
N TYR A 431 -13.10 2.76 29.37
CA TYR A 431 -12.27 2.16 28.34
C TYR A 431 -12.72 2.59 26.94
N ALA A 432 -14.00 2.42 26.60
CA ALA A 432 -14.53 2.85 25.30
C ALA A 432 -14.34 4.36 25.08
N ALA A 433 -14.47 5.19 26.12
CA ALA A 433 -14.22 6.63 25.99
C ALA A 433 -12.75 6.94 25.69
N CYS A 434 -11.79 6.21 26.29
CA CYS A 434 -10.38 6.29 25.90
C CYS A 434 -10.20 5.86 24.44
N ASN A 435 -10.85 4.77 24.01
CA ASN A 435 -10.78 4.26 22.64
C ASN A 435 -11.23 5.32 21.64
N THR A 436 -12.42 5.88 21.86
CA THR A 436 -12.98 6.93 20.99
C THR A 436 -12.07 8.14 20.93
N ILE A 437 -11.49 8.59 22.05
CA ILE A 437 -10.54 9.72 22.02
C ILE A 437 -9.27 9.35 21.25
N GLY A 438 -8.71 8.16 21.47
CA GLY A 438 -7.52 7.69 20.77
C GLY A 438 -7.75 7.65 19.27
N GLN A 439 -8.79 6.95 18.82
CA GLN A 439 -9.13 6.83 17.40
C GLN A 439 -9.40 8.20 16.76
N MET A 440 -10.22 9.04 17.40
CA MET A 440 -10.49 10.39 16.91
C MET A 440 -9.22 11.26 16.84
N SER A 441 -8.24 11.00 17.70
CA SER A 441 -6.96 11.74 17.63
C SER A 441 -6.17 11.39 16.37
N SER A 442 -6.31 10.17 15.85
CA SER A 442 -5.73 9.77 14.57
C SER A 442 -6.59 10.25 13.40
N ASP A 443 -7.90 10.03 13.43
CA ASP A 443 -8.82 10.38 12.34
C ASP A 443 -8.90 11.90 12.09
N PHE A 444 -8.91 12.70 13.16
CA PHE A 444 -8.95 14.18 13.12
C PHE A 444 -7.58 14.80 13.44
N GLY A 445 -6.51 14.09 13.07
CA GLY A 445 -5.13 14.49 13.30
C GLY A 445 -4.86 15.95 12.93
N HIS A 446 -3.95 16.59 13.66
CA HIS A 446 -3.63 18.02 13.63
C HIS A 446 -4.74 18.94 14.17
N ILE A 447 -6.00 18.78 13.73
CA ILE A 447 -7.11 19.66 14.14
C ILE A 447 -7.47 19.41 15.61
N MET A 448 -7.69 18.15 15.99
CA MET A 448 -8.08 17.78 17.34
C MET A 448 -6.97 18.16 18.36
N GLN A 449 -5.72 17.94 17.98
CA GLN A 449 -4.53 18.29 18.76
C GLN A 449 -4.38 19.80 18.91
N LYS A 450 -4.54 20.57 17.83
CA LYS A 450 -4.37 22.02 17.85
C LYS A 450 -5.48 22.73 18.62
N GLU A 451 -6.73 22.30 18.48
CA GLU A 451 -7.89 23.02 19.02
C GLU A 451 -8.35 22.52 20.39
N PHE A 452 -8.21 21.22 20.67
CA PHE A 452 -8.84 20.58 21.83
C PHE A 452 -7.87 19.98 22.85
N HIS A 453 -6.55 20.10 22.66
CA HIS A 453 -5.52 19.51 23.54
C HIS A 453 -5.77 19.74 25.04
N ASN A 454 -6.09 20.97 25.44
CA ASN A 454 -6.25 21.31 26.85
C ASN A 454 -7.42 20.53 27.46
N VAL A 455 -8.56 20.49 26.78
CA VAL A 455 -9.76 19.83 27.32
C VAL A 455 -9.59 18.31 27.31
N ILE A 456 -9.01 17.75 26.25
CA ILE A 456 -8.77 16.31 26.14
C ILE A 456 -7.78 15.85 27.21
N LEU A 457 -6.56 16.41 27.24
CA LEU A 457 -5.51 15.96 28.16
C LEU A 457 -5.90 16.20 29.63
N THR A 458 -6.62 17.28 29.95
CA THR A 458 -7.09 17.53 31.33
C THR A 458 -8.07 16.47 31.82
N ASN A 459 -8.86 15.86 30.93
CA ASN A 459 -9.85 14.83 31.30
C ASN A 459 -9.33 13.40 31.12
N LEU A 460 -8.46 13.15 30.14
CA LEU A 460 -7.89 11.83 29.84
C LEU A 460 -6.82 11.43 30.86
N VAL A 461 -5.81 12.28 31.07
CA VAL A 461 -4.63 11.98 31.90
C VAL A 461 -4.96 11.54 33.35
N PRO A 462 -6.01 12.06 34.02
CA PRO A 462 -6.43 11.55 35.33
C PRO A 462 -6.79 10.05 35.37
N LEU A 463 -7.17 9.43 34.25
CA LEU A 463 -7.53 8.00 34.22
C LEU A 463 -6.31 7.09 34.46
N LEU A 464 -5.09 7.61 34.29
CA LEU A 464 -3.87 6.92 34.71
C LEU A 464 -3.84 6.63 36.22
N ASP A 465 -4.63 7.35 37.03
CA ASP A 465 -4.75 7.10 38.48
C ASP A 465 -5.79 6.01 38.83
N ASP A 466 -6.49 5.41 37.85
CA ASP A 466 -7.53 4.38 38.06
C ASP A 466 -6.94 3.00 38.39
N ASN A 467 -6.21 2.91 39.50
CA ASN A 467 -5.50 1.71 39.97
C ASN A 467 -6.40 0.48 40.18
N ALA A 468 -7.72 0.67 40.27
CA ALA A 468 -8.66 -0.43 40.41
C ALA A 468 -8.99 -1.09 39.06
N ASN A 469 -8.75 -0.41 37.94
CA ASN A 469 -9.12 -0.86 36.61
C ASN A 469 -7.91 -0.77 35.65
N PRO A 470 -6.97 -1.73 35.72
CA PRO A 470 -5.72 -1.70 34.96
C PRO A 470 -5.91 -1.57 33.44
N ARG A 471 -6.99 -2.14 32.87
CA ARG A 471 -7.31 -1.97 31.44
C ARG A 471 -7.63 -0.53 31.08
N VAL A 472 -8.31 0.22 31.95
CA VAL A 472 -8.59 1.64 31.72
C VAL A 472 -7.30 2.45 31.77
N GLN A 473 -6.37 2.13 32.68
CA GLN A 473 -5.05 2.77 32.75
C GLN A 473 -4.25 2.52 31.47
N ALA A 474 -4.17 1.27 31.02
CA ALA A 474 -3.48 0.91 29.77
C ALA A 474 -4.10 1.62 28.57
N HIS A 475 -5.44 1.59 28.42
CA HIS A 475 -6.09 2.21 27.27
C HIS A 475 -6.03 3.74 27.28
N CYS A 476 -6.03 4.36 28.46
CA CYS A 476 -5.75 5.79 28.59
C CYS A 476 -4.34 6.14 28.08
N ALA A 477 -3.35 5.30 28.38
CA ALA A 477 -1.99 5.48 27.90
C ALA A 477 -1.91 5.24 26.37
N ALA A 478 -2.58 4.23 25.84
CA ALA A 478 -2.73 4.01 24.40
C ALA A 478 -3.35 5.23 23.68
N ALA A 479 -4.48 5.74 24.17
CA ALA A 479 -5.10 6.94 23.60
C ALA A 479 -4.19 8.18 23.66
N THR A 480 -3.28 8.25 24.64
CA THR A 480 -2.27 9.32 24.72
C THR A 480 -1.22 9.20 23.61
N ILE A 481 -0.88 7.98 23.17
CA ILE A 481 0.01 7.74 22.01
C ILE A 481 -0.62 8.35 20.76
N ASN A 482 -1.84 7.94 20.41
CA ASN A 482 -2.57 8.47 19.25
C ASN A 482 -2.70 9.99 19.30
N PHE A 483 -2.94 10.55 20.49
CA PHE A 483 -2.99 11.99 20.67
C PHE A 483 -1.65 12.67 20.36
N CYS A 484 -0.53 12.07 20.78
CA CYS A 484 0.81 12.61 20.58
C CYS A 484 1.35 12.49 19.14
N GLU A 485 0.86 11.56 18.32
CA GLU A 485 1.33 11.35 16.93
C GLU A 485 1.28 12.61 16.06
N TYR A 486 0.20 13.40 16.20
CA TYR A 486 -0.01 14.63 15.42
C TYR A 486 0.11 15.91 16.28
N LEU A 487 0.68 15.81 17.48
CA LEU A 487 0.78 16.91 18.42
C LEU A 487 2.08 17.69 18.25
N ASP A 488 1.97 19.00 18.01
CA ASP A 488 3.16 19.85 17.93
C ASP A 488 3.90 19.89 19.27
N ARG A 489 5.24 19.85 19.19
CA ARG A 489 6.16 19.94 20.35
C ARG A 489 5.81 21.09 21.31
N ASP A 490 5.51 22.26 20.76
CA ASP A 490 5.22 23.46 21.56
C ASP A 490 3.91 23.31 22.34
N ILE A 491 2.93 22.59 21.79
CA ILE A 491 1.65 22.32 22.45
C ILE A 491 1.83 21.28 23.56
N MET A 492 2.70 20.29 23.37
CA MET A 492 2.94 19.23 24.36
C MET A 492 3.72 19.72 25.59
N THR A 493 4.63 20.67 25.41
CA THR A 493 5.58 21.13 26.44
C THR A 493 4.94 21.43 27.82
N PRO A 494 3.78 22.13 27.94
CA PRO A 494 3.14 22.40 29.23
C PRO A 494 2.56 21.16 29.94
N TYR A 495 2.31 20.06 29.21
CA TYR A 495 1.70 18.83 29.74
C TYR A 495 2.74 17.77 30.11
N LEU A 496 3.99 17.95 29.69
CA LEU A 496 5.05 16.96 29.81
C LEU A 496 5.36 16.53 31.25
N GLU A 497 5.59 17.49 32.15
CA GLU A 497 5.88 17.18 33.57
C GLU A 497 4.68 16.51 34.29
N PRO A 498 3.43 17.04 34.20
CA PRO A 498 2.26 16.36 34.77
C PRO A 498 2.03 14.95 34.24
N LEU A 499 2.24 14.73 32.93
CA LEU A 499 2.04 13.43 32.30
C LEU A 499 3.11 12.42 32.75
N LEU A 500 4.38 12.77 32.64
CA LEU A 500 5.48 11.90 33.07
C LEU A 500 5.43 11.61 34.57
N GLY A 501 4.97 12.57 35.38
CA GLY A 501 4.72 12.37 36.81
C GLY A 501 3.70 11.27 37.13
N LYS A 502 2.82 10.92 36.18
CA LYS A 502 1.85 9.82 36.29
C LYS A 502 2.32 8.54 35.60
N LEU A 503 2.96 8.66 34.43
CA LEU A 503 3.44 7.51 33.67
C LEU A 503 4.58 6.78 34.39
N VAL A 504 5.59 7.50 34.87
CA VAL A 504 6.81 6.88 35.45
C VAL A 504 6.52 5.95 36.64
N PRO A 505 5.63 6.30 37.60
CA PRO A 505 5.24 5.36 38.66
C PRO A 505 4.62 4.05 38.16
N LEU A 506 3.87 4.09 37.05
CA LEU A 506 3.18 2.92 36.49
C LEU A 506 4.12 1.90 35.83
N LEU A 507 5.39 2.25 35.62
CA LEU A 507 6.44 1.29 35.26
C LEU A 507 6.61 0.18 36.31
N ASN A 508 6.15 0.39 37.54
CA ASN A 508 6.14 -0.61 38.61
C ASN A 508 4.75 -1.22 38.85
N SER A 509 3.83 -1.13 37.88
CA SER A 509 2.49 -1.71 37.98
C SER A 509 2.56 -3.23 38.24
N PRO A 510 1.66 -3.82 39.04
CA PRO A 510 1.62 -5.28 39.22
C PRO A 510 1.13 -6.02 37.97
N LYS A 511 0.61 -5.31 36.95
CA LYS A 511 0.10 -5.88 35.70
C LYS A 511 1.09 -5.60 34.57
N LEU A 512 1.54 -6.67 33.90
CA LEU A 512 2.58 -6.59 32.88
C LEU A 512 2.14 -5.74 31.68
N PHE A 513 0.95 -5.98 31.14
CA PHE A 513 0.41 -5.21 30.01
C PHE A 513 0.32 -3.70 30.27
N VAL A 514 0.09 -3.29 31.53
CA VAL A 514 0.14 -1.87 31.91
C VAL A 514 1.56 -1.35 31.79
N GLN A 515 2.56 -2.10 32.29
CA GLN A 515 3.96 -1.68 32.14
C GLN A 515 4.34 -1.55 30.66
N GLU A 516 3.98 -2.54 29.84
CA GLU A 516 4.28 -2.56 28.41
C GLU A 516 3.69 -1.34 27.70
N GLN A 517 2.41 -1.04 27.93
CA GLN A 517 1.75 0.11 27.32
C GLN A 517 2.33 1.45 27.80
N ILE A 518 2.68 1.56 29.08
CA ILE A 518 3.26 2.79 29.66
C ILE A 518 4.64 3.06 29.09
N VAL A 519 5.45 2.01 28.91
CA VAL A 519 6.78 2.12 28.29
C VAL A 519 6.66 2.66 26.87
N THR A 520 5.75 2.12 26.06
CA THR A 520 5.48 2.62 24.70
C THR A 520 5.01 4.08 24.73
N THR A 521 4.13 4.44 25.67
CA THR A 521 3.62 5.82 25.80
C THR A 521 4.73 6.81 26.15
N ILE A 522 5.65 6.46 27.05
CA ILE A 522 6.81 7.29 27.37
C ILE A 522 7.71 7.45 26.14
N ALA A 523 7.90 6.38 25.35
CA ALA A 523 8.69 6.42 24.13
C ALA A 523 8.11 7.39 23.10
N THR A 524 6.80 7.32 22.84
CA THR A 524 6.11 8.25 21.93
C THR A 524 6.22 9.69 22.42
N VAL A 525 5.97 9.94 23.72
CA VAL A 525 6.10 11.28 24.30
C VAL A 525 7.52 11.84 24.13
N ALA A 526 8.55 11.00 24.29
CA ALA A 526 9.94 11.40 24.08
C ALA A 526 10.20 11.77 22.61
N ASP A 527 9.71 10.96 21.66
CA ASP A 527 9.84 11.22 20.23
C ASP A 527 9.16 12.53 19.81
N THR A 528 7.94 12.79 20.31
CA THR A 528 7.20 14.03 20.03
C THR A 528 7.93 15.29 20.54
N VAL A 529 8.50 15.27 21.74
CA VAL A 529 9.12 16.48 22.35
C VAL A 529 10.62 16.62 22.07
N GLN A 530 11.25 15.58 21.51
CA GLN A 530 12.65 15.54 21.10
C GLN A 530 13.62 16.01 22.20
N ASP A 531 14.46 17.01 21.93
CA ASP A 531 15.46 17.53 22.86
C ASP A 531 14.82 18.14 24.13
N GLY A 532 13.53 18.49 24.09
CA GLY A 532 12.75 18.87 25.28
C GLY A 532 12.68 17.77 26.36
N PHE A 533 12.93 16.51 26.00
CA PHE A 533 12.95 15.38 26.93
C PHE A 533 14.22 15.31 27.78
N ALA A 534 15.29 16.03 27.40
CA ALA A 534 16.61 15.92 28.03
C ALA A 534 16.61 16.13 29.55
N GLN A 535 15.72 16.98 30.08
CA GLN A 535 15.60 17.23 31.52
C GLN A 535 15.09 16.03 32.33
N PHE A 536 14.33 15.11 31.69
CA PHE A 536 13.76 13.93 32.34
C PHE A 536 14.66 12.69 32.23
N TYR A 537 15.57 12.68 31.24
CA TYR A 537 16.51 11.60 30.98
C TYR A 537 17.21 11.05 32.23
N PRO A 538 17.81 11.88 33.13
CA PRO A 538 18.55 11.38 34.29
C PRO A 538 17.69 10.62 35.31
N SER A 539 16.37 10.82 35.28
CA SER A 539 15.42 10.15 36.18
C SER A 539 14.81 8.88 35.59
N ILE A 540 14.68 8.82 34.26
CA ILE A 540 13.96 7.75 33.56
C ILE A 540 14.92 6.69 33.02
N MET A 541 16.00 7.09 32.33
CA MET A 541 16.91 6.13 31.68
C MET A 541 17.50 5.09 32.66
N PRO A 542 17.95 5.46 33.88
CA PRO A 542 18.45 4.48 34.83
C PRO A 542 17.39 3.46 35.28
N LEU A 543 16.10 3.83 35.32
CA LEU A 543 15.01 2.92 35.66
C LEU A 543 14.82 1.86 34.58
N LEU A 544 14.79 2.28 33.31
CA LEU A 544 14.68 1.38 32.16
C LEU A 544 15.86 0.39 32.10
N ILE A 545 17.08 0.90 32.25
CA ILE A 545 18.30 0.06 32.31
C ILE A 545 18.21 -0.94 33.47
N ASN A 546 17.71 -0.53 34.64
CA ASN A 546 17.57 -1.43 35.79
C ASN A 546 16.59 -2.58 35.50
N ILE A 547 15.44 -2.30 34.87
CA ILE A 547 14.45 -3.32 34.52
C ILE A 547 15.06 -4.34 33.55
N LEU A 548 15.78 -3.88 32.51
CA LEU A 548 16.47 -4.75 31.54
C LEU A 548 17.50 -5.68 32.17
N GLN A 549 18.15 -5.25 33.27
CA GLN A 549 19.15 -6.03 34.00
C GLN A 549 18.54 -7.03 35.01
N THR A 550 17.38 -6.72 35.57
CA THR A 550 16.81 -7.44 36.72
C THR A 550 15.75 -8.47 36.35
N HIS A 551 15.00 -8.26 35.27
CA HIS A 551 13.90 -9.14 34.85
C HIS A 551 14.38 -10.02 33.69
N ASN A 552 14.63 -11.31 33.95
CA ASN A 552 15.16 -12.27 32.96
C ASN A 552 14.28 -13.52 32.80
N SER A 553 13.02 -13.50 33.25
CA SER A 553 12.10 -14.63 33.05
C SER A 553 11.40 -14.55 31.68
N ASN A 554 10.93 -15.70 31.19
CA ASN A 554 10.24 -15.79 29.90
C ASN A 554 8.99 -14.91 29.82
N GLU A 555 8.27 -14.73 30.94
CA GLU A 555 7.08 -13.86 31.01
C GLU A 555 7.39 -12.39 30.74
N HIS A 556 8.63 -11.92 30.93
CA HIS A 556 9.00 -10.51 30.74
C HIS A 556 9.64 -10.22 29.38
N ARG A 557 9.69 -11.19 28.45
CA ARG A 557 10.38 -11.02 27.16
C ARG A 557 9.82 -9.84 26.36
N MET A 558 8.50 -9.73 26.25
CA MET A 558 7.83 -8.65 25.52
C MET A 558 8.10 -7.28 26.17
N LEU A 559 7.86 -7.15 27.48
CA LEU A 559 8.24 -5.95 28.24
C LEU A 559 9.69 -5.51 28.02
N ARG A 560 10.66 -6.43 28.05
CA ARG A 560 12.07 -6.07 27.80
C ARG A 560 12.28 -5.55 26.39
N GLY A 561 11.62 -6.15 25.39
CA GLY A 561 11.60 -5.65 24.03
C GLY A 561 11.10 -4.21 23.95
N ARG A 562 9.93 -3.93 24.54
CA ARG A 562 9.35 -2.57 24.63
C ARG A 562 10.27 -1.58 25.36
N ILE A 563 10.95 -2.02 26.42
CA ILE A 563 11.89 -1.17 27.16
C ILE A 563 13.15 -0.87 26.34
N LEU A 564 13.66 -1.83 25.56
CA LEU A 564 14.76 -1.59 24.62
C LEU A 564 14.37 -0.53 23.58
N GLU A 565 13.16 -0.64 23.04
CA GLU A 565 12.60 0.36 22.14
C GLU A 565 12.49 1.74 22.81
N CYS A 566 11.86 1.83 23.98
CA CYS A 566 11.72 3.09 24.71
C CYS A 566 13.06 3.72 25.06
N ALA A 567 14.03 2.94 25.55
CA ALA A 567 15.34 3.46 25.91
C ALA A 567 16.08 4.02 24.68
N THR A 568 15.98 3.35 23.54
CA THR A 568 16.64 3.80 22.30
C THR A 568 15.94 4.96 21.61
N LEU A 569 14.60 5.06 21.70
CA LEU A 569 13.85 6.24 21.26
C LEU A 569 14.14 7.46 22.15
N ILE A 570 14.23 7.28 23.48
CA ILE A 570 14.68 8.36 24.38
C ILE A 570 16.09 8.81 24.00
N ALA A 571 17.02 7.89 23.74
CA ALA A 571 18.38 8.22 23.32
C ALA A 571 18.39 9.03 21.99
N LEU A 572 17.49 8.69 21.06
CA LEU A 572 17.30 9.43 19.81
C LEU A 572 16.77 10.83 20.05
N ALA A 573 15.72 10.96 20.87
CA ALA A 573 15.09 12.23 21.21
C ALA A 573 16.05 13.23 21.87
N VAL A 574 16.85 12.78 22.86
CA VAL A 574 17.80 13.66 23.58
C VAL A 574 19.09 13.92 22.81
N GLY A 575 19.36 13.10 21.79
CA GLY A 575 20.54 13.19 20.93
C GLY A 575 21.86 12.78 21.60
N LYS A 576 22.91 12.78 20.77
CA LYS A 576 24.25 12.30 21.12
C LYS A 576 24.82 12.92 22.41
N SER A 577 24.70 14.24 22.55
CA SER A 577 25.33 14.98 23.65
C SER A 577 24.88 14.56 25.05
N VAL A 578 23.66 14.04 25.18
CA VAL A 578 23.11 13.56 26.45
C VAL A 578 23.38 12.06 26.62
N PHE A 579 23.22 11.28 25.55
CA PHE A 579 23.38 9.82 25.58
C PHE A 579 24.84 9.33 25.67
N GLU A 580 25.82 10.13 25.25
CA GLU A 580 27.24 9.75 25.15
C GLU A 580 27.80 9.13 26.44
N ALA A 581 27.39 9.62 27.62
CA ALA A 581 27.83 9.10 28.90
C ALA A 581 27.38 7.65 29.19
N ASP A 582 26.23 7.26 28.66
CA ASP A 582 25.64 5.93 28.84
C ASP A 582 25.89 5.00 27.64
N PHE A 583 26.42 5.51 26.52
CA PHE A 583 26.62 4.74 25.29
C PHE A 583 27.37 3.42 25.51
N ILE A 584 28.55 3.47 26.12
CA ILE A 584 29.38 2.27 26.31
C ILE A 584 28.72 1.25 27.24
N PRO A 585 28.24 1.62 28.46
CA PRO A 585 27.47 0.70 29.30
C PRO A 585 26.24 0.11 28.61
N PHE A 586 25.52 0.92 27.82
CA PHE A 586 24.29 0.50 27.14
C PHE A 586 24.58 -0.51 26.03
N VAL A 587 25.60 -0.26 25.19
CA VAL A 587 26.06 -1.21 24.16
C VAL A 587 26.47 -2.56 24.76
N GLN A 588 27.18 -2.55 25.91
CA GLN A 588 27.54 -3.78 26.61
C GLN A 588 26.32 -4.56 27.11
N LEU A 589 25.29 -3.84 27.57
CA LEU A 589 24.00 -4.44 27.94
C LEU A 589 23.32 -5.07 26.73
N LEU A 590 23.24 -4.37 25.59
CA LEU A 590 22.66 -4.91 24.35
C LEU A 590 23.39 -6.18 23.88
N GLN A 591 24.72 -6.17 23.90
CA GLN A 591 25.54 -7.36 23.58
C GLN A 591 25.21 -8.54 24.50
N HIS A 592 25.09 -8.28 25.81
CA HIS A 592 24.75 -9.32 26.77
C HIS A 592 23.36 -9.90 26.53
N ILE A 593 22.36 -9.04 26.28
CA ILE A 593 20.98 -9.47 25.99
C ILE A 593 21.01 -10.33 24.72
N GLN A 594 21.58 -9.85 23.61
CA GLN A 594 21.63 -10.58 22.35
C GLN A 594 22.34 -11.94 22.47
N GLN A 595 23.44 -12.01 23.22
CA GLN A 595 24.15 -13.28 23.46
C GLN A 595 23.36 -14.25 24.36
N SER A 596 22.45 -13.74 25.19
CA SER A 596 21.60 -14.55 26.06
C SER A 596 20.38 -15.14 25.36
N LEU A 597 20.02 -14.62 24.17
CA LEU A 597 18.90 -15.14 23.37
C LEU A 597 19.31 -16.45 22.69
N THR A 598 18.83 -17.57 23.22
CA THR A 598 19.05 -18.91 22.64
C THR A 598 17.84 -19.44 21.86
N ASP A 599 16.68 -18.85 22.10
CA ASP A 599 15.41 -19.21 21.49
C ASP A 599 15.21 -18.33 20.25
N GLU A 600 15.09 -18.94 19.07
CA GLU A 600 14.90 -18.20 17.82
C GLU A 600 13.51 -17.53 17.74
N THR A 601 12.55 -17.96 18.58
CA THR A 601 11.19 -17.39 18.65
C THR A 601 11.04 -16.28 19.71
N ASP A 602 12.14 -15.87 20.36
CA ASP A 602 12.09 -14.81 21.37
C ASP A 602 11.80 -13.45 20.72
N PRO A 603 10.70 -12.75 21.05
CA PRO A 603 10.32 -11.49 20.41
C PRO A 603 11.36 -10.38 20.61
N GLN A 604 12.26 -10.49 21.60
CA GLN A 604 13.33 -9.53 21.82
C GLN A 604 14.33 -9.44 20.65
N HIS A 605 14.43 -10.46 19.78
CA HIS A 605 15.33 -10.41 18.61
C HIS A 605 15.02 -9.19 17.75
N THR A 606 13.76 -9.00 17.36
CA THR A 606 13.31 -7.93 16.46
C THR A 606 13.49 -6.54 17.10
N TYR A 607 13.16 -6.41 18.39
CA TYR A 607 13.42 -5.18 19.16
C TYR A 607 14.92 -4.85 19.26
N LEU A 608 15.79 -5.85 19.39
CA LEU A 608 17.24 -5.62 19.43
C LEU A 608 17.78 -5.12 18.09
N LEU A 609 17.29 -5.66 16.96
CA LEU A 609 17.68 -5.18 15.63
C LEU A 609 17.38 -3.68 15.48
N GLN A 610 16.17 -3.28 15.86
CA GLN A 610 15.74 -1.87 15.84
C GLN A 610 16.52 -1.00 16.84
N ALA A 611 16.75 -1.51 18.06
CA ALA A 611 17.52 -0.82 19.09
C ALA A 611 18.94 -0.50 18.61
N TRP A 612 19.63 -1.47 17.98
CA TRP A 612 20.96 -1.25 17.43
C TRP A 612 20.98 -0.18 16.33
N ALA A 613 19.98 -0.16 15.45
CA ALA A 613 19.92 0.84 14.38
C ALA A 613 19.64 2.25 14.92
N ARG A 614 18.77 2.38 15.92
CA ARG A 614 18.53 3.66 16.62
C ARG A 614 19.79 4.16 17.33
N VAL A 615 20.53 3.28 18.02
CA VAL A 615 21.82 3.65 18.63
C VAL A 615 22.84 4.08 17.58
N CYS A 616 22.87 3.42 16.41
CA CYS A 616 23.71 3.83 15.28
C CYS A 616 23.33 5.22 14.76
N LYS A 617 22.04 5.51 14.59
CA LYS A 617 21.53 6.83 14.18
C LYS A 617 21.95 7.94 15.15
N VAL A 618 21.99 7.65 16.46
CA VAL A 618 22.42 8.62 17.49
C VAL A 618 23.92 8.87 17.46
N MET A 619 24.72 7.80 17.35
CA MET A 619 26.17 7.90 17.54
C MET A 619 26.96 8.14 16.25
N GLY A 620 26.39 7.82 15.09
CA GLY A 620 27.05 7.90 13.79
C GLY A 620 28.29 7.01 13.72
N ASP A 621 29.39 7.56 13.21
CA ASP A 621 30.66 6.84 13.01
C ASP A 621 31.22 6.11 14.24
N GLU A 622 30.92 6.58 15.45
CA GLU A 622 31.35 5.92 16.70
C GLU A 622 30.70 4.54 16.90
N PHE A 623 29.64 4.25 16.16
CA PHE A 623 28.98 2.94 16.13
C PHE A 623 29.72 1.92 15.26
N ALA A 624 30.49 2.35 14.26
CA ALA A 624 31.11 1.47 13.26
C ALA A 624 31.90 0.27 13.84
N PRO A 625 32.63 0.39 14.98
CA PRO A 625 33.34 -0.75 15.58
C PRO A 625 32.44 -1.92 16.03
N TYR A 626 31.13 -1.69 16.18
CA TYR A 626 30.17 -2.71 16.64
C TYR A 626 29.47 -3.46 15.50
N LEU A 627 29.67 -3.04 14.24
CA LEU A 627 29.05 -3.71 13.07
C LEU A 627 29.41 -5.20 12.98
N ASP A 628 30.62 -5.59 13.37
CA ASP A 628 31.05 -6.99 13.38
C ASP A 628 30.18 -7.89 14.27
N PHE A 629 29.53 -7.31 15.28
CA PHE A 629 28.62 -8.02 16.16
C PHE A 629 27.17 -8.00 15.66
N VAL A 630 26.75 -6.89 15.05
CA VAL A 630 25.35 -6.63 14.67
C VAL A 630 24.99 -7.20 13.29
N MET A 631 25.93 -7.18 12.35
CA MET A 631 25.67 -7.58 10.96
C MET A 631 25.35 -9.07 10.77
N PRO A 632 26.04 -10.04 11.42
CA PRO A 632 25.78 -11.47 11.17
C PRO A 632 24.32 -11.93 11.38
N PRO A 633 23.64 -11.63 12.52
CA PRO A 633 22.24 -12.01 12.70
C PRO A 633 21.32 -11.29 11.72
N LEU A 634 21.61 -10.02 11.41
CA LEU A 634 20.82 -9.20 10.51
C LEU A 634 20.83 -9.74 9.07
N ILE A 635 22.02 -10.12 8.57
CA ILE A 635 22.18 -10.75 7.26
C ILE A 635 21.45 -12.09 7.21
N LYS A 636 21.53 -12.90 8.27
CA LYS A 636 20.79 -14.17 8.37
C LYS A 636 19.28 -13.95 8.23
N THR A 637 18.72 -12.98 8.97
CA THR A 637 17.28 -12.67 8.94
C THR A 637 16.85 -12.10 7.57
N ALA A 638 17.62 -11.19 6.98
CA ALA A 638 17.33 -10.65 5.64
C ALA A 638 17.35 -11.72 4.53
N GLN A 639 18.06 -12.84 4.73
CA GLN A 639 18.13 -13.97 3.81
C GLN A 639 17.05 -15.05 4.03
N LEU A 640 16.16 -14.89 5.02
CA LEU A 640 15.06 -15.83 5.24
C LEU A 640 14.21 -15.96 3.97
N LYS A 641 13.86 -17.21 3.65
CA LYS A 641 12.96 -17.53 2.54
C LYS A 641 11.54 -17.61 3.09
N PRO A 642 10.53 -17.12 2.33
CA PRO A 642 9.15 -17.32 2.74
C PRO A 642 8.84 -18.81 2.85
N ASN A 643 8.12 -19.18 3.90
CA ASN A 643 7.63 -20.54 4.08
C ASN A 643 6.26 -20.65 3.43
N PHE A 644 6.13 -21.60 2.51
CA PHE A 644 4.86 -21.89 1.82
C PHE A 644 4.30 -23.23 2.28
N ALA A 645 2.99 -23.27 2.42
CA ALA A 645 2.21 -24.49 2.50
C ALA A 645 1.28 -24.51 1.29
N VAL A 646 1.19 -25.63 0.59
CA VAL A 646 0.17 -25.80 -0.44
C VAL A 646 -0.72 -26.95 -0.01
N LEU A 647 -1.95 -26.60 0.34
CA LEU A 647 -3.00 -27.51 0.74
C LEU A 647 -4.03 -27.64 -0.38
N GLU A 648 -4.76 -28.73 -0.36
CA GLU A 648 -5.93 -28.92 -1.22
C GLU A 648 -7.15 -28.32 -0.50
N ILE A 649 -8.19 -27.90 -1.24
CA ILE A 649 -9.42 -27.31 -0.66
C ILE A 649 -10.10 -28.20 0.40
N ASP A 650 -9.86 -29.52 0.36
CA ASP A 650 -10.44 -30.47 1.31
C ASP A 650 -9.63 -30.66 2.61
N GLU A 651 -8.51 -29.95 2.80
CA GLU A 651 -7.67 -30.00 3.99
C GLU A 651 -7.82 -28.70 4.79
N SER A 652 -8.29 -28.77 6.05
CA SER A 652 -8.38 -27.58 6.92
C SER A 652 -6.97 -27.09 7.29
N PRO A 653 -6.62 -25.84 6.93
CA PRO A 653 -5.32 -25.27 7.25
C PRO A 653 -5.06 -25.18 8.76
N GLU A 654 -6.10 -24.86 9.56
CA GLU A 654 -5.96 -24.55 10.99
C GLU A 654 -5.36 -25.71 11.80
N SER A 655 -5.53 -26.94 11.32
CA SER A 655 -5.01 -28.15 12.00
C SER A 655 -3.49 -28.34 11.89
N GLN A 656 -2.86 -27.79 10.85
CA GLN A 656 -1.43 -27.97 10.56
C GLN A 656 -0.64 -26.65 10.56
N TYR A 657 -1.32 -25.55 10.24
CA TYR A 657 -0.75 -24.22 10.07
C TYR A 657 -1.70 -23.20 10.71
N PRO A 658 -1.71 -23.10 12.05
CA PRO A 658 -2.60 -22.20 12.75
C PRO A 658 -2.25 -20.74 12.44
N ALA A 659 -3.28 -19.88 12.37
CA ALA A 659 -3.12 -18.45 12.10
C ALA A 659 -2.27 -17.75 13.18
N GLU A 660 -2.31 -18.24 14.42
CA GLU A 660 -1.50 -17.74 15.55
C GLU A 660 0.01 -17.84 15.30
N ASP A 661 0.45 -18.80 14.48
CA ASP A 661 1.86 -18.94 14.06
C ASP A 661 2.21 -18.04 12.86
N GLY A 662 1.32 -17.11 12.49
CA GLY A 662 1.48 -16.18 11.38
C GLY A 662 1.21 -16.79 10.00
N TRP A 663 0.36 -17.81 9.90
CA TRP A 663 0.02 -18.42 8.60
C TRP A 663 -1.28 -17.85 8.02
N GLU A 664 -1.21 -17.40 6.77
CA GLU A 664 -2.36 -16.89 6.00
C GLU A 664 -2.55 -17.71 4.73
N PHE A 665 -3.78 -18.12 4.43
CA PHE A 665 -4.10 -18.97 3.28
C PHE A 665 -5.00 -18.27 2.27
N VAL A 666 -4.61 -18.33 1.00
CA VAL A 666 -5.41 -17.86 -0.13
C VAL A 666 -5.76 -19.02 -1.06
N THR A 667 -6.94 -19.00 -1.67
CA THR A 667 -7.34 -20.05 -2.62
C THR A 667 -7.01 -19.63 -4.04
N ILE A 668 -6.13 -20.37 -4.72
CA ILE A 668 -5.69 -20.14 -6.10
C ILE A 668 -5.96 -21.41 -6.92
N ASP A 669 -6.78 -21.28 -7.97
CA ASP A 669 -7.09 -22.36 -8.93
C ASP A 669 -7.49 -23.72 -8.32
N GLY A 670 -8.19 -23.69 -7.18
CA GLY A 670 -8.65 -24.91 -6.52
C GLY A 670 -7.68 -25.49 -5.48
N ARG A 671 -6.61 -24.78 -5.13
CA ARG A 671 -5.66 -25.11 -4.06
C ARG A 671 -5.59 -23.97 -3.05
N GLN A 672 -5.33 -24.30 -1.79
CA GLN A 672 -5.06 -23.31 -0.74
C GLN A 672 -3.54 -23.13 -0.61
N VAL A 673 -3.06 -21.92 -0.83
CA VAL A 673 -1.65 -21.55 -0.70
C VAL A 673 -1.50 -20.73 0.58
N GLY A 674 -0.79 -21.29 1.55
CA GLY A 674 -0.43 -20.69 2.82
C GLY A 674 0.92 -20.01 2.77
N ILE A 675 1.02 -18.82 3.37
CA ILE A 675 2.24 -18.04 3.54
C ILE A 675 2.42 -17.74 5.01
N ASN A 676 3.61 -17.97 5.56
CA ASN A 676 3.95 -17.53 6.91
C ASN A 676 4.41 -16.05 6.89
N THR A 677 3.52 -15.13 7.25
CA THR A 677 3.73 -13.68 7.23
C THR A 677 4.69 -13.21 8.33
N SER A 678 4.68 -13.82 9.51
CA SER A 678 5.59 -13.45 10.60
C SER A 678 7.07 -13.56 10.23
N THR A 679 7.45 -14.60 9.48
CA THR A 679 8.83 -14.76 8.96
C THR A 679 9.20 -13.63 7.99
N ILE A 680 8.21 -13.11 7.26
CA ILE A 680 8.39 -12.04 6.29
C ILE A 680 8.52 -10.68 7.00
N ASP A 681 7.79 -10.46 8.09
CA ASP A 681 7.90 -9.24 8.91
C ASP A 681 9.29 -9.09 9.54
N ASP A 682 9.85 -10.19 10.06
CA ASP A 682 11.22 -10.21 10.56
C ASP A 682 12.23 -9.89 9.46
N LYS A 683 12.02 -10.42 8.24
CA LYS A 683 12.83 -10.11 7.06
C LYS A 683 12.70 -8.63 6.68
N CYS A 684 11.49 -8.07 6.70
CA CYS A 684 11.24 -6.65 6.44
C CYS A 684 12.02 -5.78 7.42
N THR A 685 11.89 -6.06 8.72
CA THR A 685 12.63 -5.35 9.76
C THR A 685 14.14 -5.43 9.51
N ALA A 686 14.67 -6.60 9.16
CA ALA A 686 16.09 -6.75 8.90
C ALA A 686 16.56 -5.95 7.67
N VAL A 687 15.77 -5.93 6.59
CA VAL A 687 16.03 -5.15 5.39
C VAL A 687 16.01 -3.65 5.69
N ASP A 688 15.05 -3.17 6.48
CA ASP A 688 14.95 -1.77 6.93
C ASP A 688 16.17 -1.35 7.76
N MET A 689 16.63 -2.23 8.64
CA MET A 689 17.82 -1.93 9.46
C MET A 689 19.09 -1.88 8.60
N LEU A 690 19.24 -2.77 7.61
CA LEU A 690 20.36 -2.72 6.65
C LEU A 690 20.36 -1.41 5.85
N LEU A 691 19.20 -0.98 5.36
CA LEU A 691 19.00 0.33 4.75
C LEU A 691 19.43 1.46 5.71
N CYS A 692 19.01 1.39 6.97
CA CYS A 692 19.37 2.39 7.98
C CYS A 692 20.90 2.46 8.20
N TYR A 693 21.59 1.33 8.33
CA TYR A 693 23.04 1.34 8.51
C TYR A 693 23.78 1.93 7.32
N ALA A 694 23.40 1.54 6.09
CA ALA A 694 24.00 2.09 4.87
C ALA A 694 23.81 3.62 4.80
N ARG A 695 22.60 4.11 5.09
CA ARG A 695 22.29 5.54 5.09
C ARG A 695 23.05 6.33 6.16
N GLN A 696 23.18 5.78 7.37
CA GLN A 696 23.74 6.54 8.51
C GLN A 696 25.27 6.51 8.59
N LEU A 697 25.90 5.43 8.15
CA LEU A 697 27.35 5.26 8.29
C LEU A 697 28.13 5.58 7.02
N GLU A 698 27.46 5.65 5.86
CA GLU A 698 28.08 5.94 4.56
C GLU A 698 29.39 5.12 4.36
N GLY A 699 30.54 5.78 4.21
CA GLY A 699 31.84 5.12 4.06
C GLY A 699 32.22 4.16 5.20
N GLY A 700 31.67 4.34 6.40
CA GLY A 700 31.81 3.42 7.53
C GLY A 700 31.16 2.05 7.31
N PHE A 701 30.19 1.95 6.41
CA PHE A 701 29.51 0.70 6.05
C PHE A 701 30.16 -0.07 4.89
N ALA A 702 31.19 0.50 4.26
CA ALA A 702 31.82 -0.03 3.03
C ALA A 702 32.19 -1.53 3.09
N LYS A 703 32.56 -2.04 4.28
CA LYS A 703 32.91 -3.45 4.50
C LYS A 703 31.77 -4.43 4.15
N TYR A 704 30.52 -4.03 4.37
CA TYR A 704 29.35 -4.89 4.18
C TYR A 704 28.55 -4.56 2.92
N ALA A 705 28.85 -3.43 2.27
CA ALA A 705 28.06 -2.91 1.15
C ALA A 705 27.81 -3.96 0.05
N ASN A 706 28.83 -4.71 -0.39
CA ASN A 706 28.68 -5.66 -1.50
C ASN A 706 27.84 -6.89 -1.11
N GLU A 707 28.07 -7.42 0.09
CA GLU A 707 27.29 -8.55 0.60
C GLU A 707 25.82 -8.16 0.74
N VAL A 708 25.55 -7.01 1.32
CA VAL A 708 24.17 -6.49 1.50
C VAL A 708 23.53 -6.19 0.16
N LEU A 709 24.25 -5.57 -0.79
CA LEU A 709 23.73 -5.29 -2.12
C LEU A 709 23.31 -6.58 -2.86
N SER A 710 24.08 -7.66 -2.72
CA SER A 710 23.73 -8.96 -3.31
C SER A 710 22.46 -9.57 -2.73
N ILE A 711 22.11 -9.21 -1.49
CA ILE A 711 20.86 -9.61 -0.82
C ILE A 711 19.70 -8.71 -1.28
N MET A 712 19.93 -7.40 -1.40
CA MET A 712 18.88 -6.42 -1.71
C MET A 712 18.37 -6.50 -3.14
N ILE A 713 19.24 -6.72 -4.13
CA ILE A 713 18.86 -6.72 -5.55
C ILE A 713 17.70 -7.69 -5.85
N PRO A 714 17.73 -8.98 -5.44
CA PRO A 714 16.59 -9.89 -5.64
C PRO A 714 15.32 -9.48 -4.90
N LEU A 715 15.45 -8.74 -3.79
CA LEU A 715 14.31 -8.35 -2.95
C LEU A 715 13.48 -7.21 -3.54
N ILE A 716 14.00 -6.50 -4.56
CA ILE A 716 13.23 -5.54 -5.35
C ILE A 716 12.00 -6.19 -6.00
N ARG A 717 12.06 -7.51 -6.28
CA ARG A 717 10.96 -8.31 -6.86
C ARG A 717 10.24 -9.16 -5.82
N PHE A 718 10.36 -8.84 -4.54
CA PHE A 718 9.75 -9.62 -3.46
C PHE A 718 8.27 -9.26 -3.30
N TYR A 719 7.41 -9.91 -4.09
CA TYR A 719 5.96 -9.65 -4.19
C TYR A 719 5.14 -10.10 -2.97
N PHE A 720 5.77 -10.65 -1.94
CA PHE A 720 5.06 -11.14 -0.75
C PHE A 720 4.87 -10.09 0.33
N HIS A 721 5.58 -8.95 0.27
CA HIS A 721 5.50 -7.90 1.28
C HIS A 721 6.09 -6.58 0.76
N ASP A 722 5.30 -5.50 0.78
CA ASP A 722 5.69 -4.22 0.18
C ASP A 722 6.86 -3.55 0.91
N GLY A 723 6.87 -3.52 2.24
CA GLY A 723 7.99 -2.98 3.01
C GLY A 723 9.37 -3.54 2.60
N VAL A 724 9.48 -4.87 2.35
CA VAL A 724 10.72 -5.51 1.90
C VAL A 724 11.18 -4.95 0.56
N ARG A 725 10.28 -4.87 -0.43
CA ARG A 725 10.62 -4.43 -1.80
C ARG A 725 10.91 -2.92 -1.86
N TYR A 726 10.13 -2.09 -1.14
CA TYR A 726 10.37 -0.64 -1.01
C TYR A 726 11.74 -0.35 -0.38
N SER A 727 12.05 -0.98 0.75
CA SER A 727 13.32 -0.77 1.44
C SER A 727 14.51 -1.35 0.70
N ALA A 728 14.34 -2.49 0.02
CA ALA A 728 15.36 -3.04 -0.87
C ALA A 728 15.70 -2.08 -2.00
N ALA A 729 14.69 -1.55 -2.72
CA ALA A 729 14.88 -0.58 -3.79
C ALA A 729 15.57 0.71 -3.29
N SER A 730 15.10 1.27 -2.16
CA SER A 730 15.71 2.45 -1.56
C SER A 730 17.13 2.23 -1.09
N SER A 731 17.47 1.02 -0.62
CA SER A 731 18.81 0.72 -0.09
C SER A 731 19.90 0.80 -1.14
N ILE A 732 19.57 0.53 -2.42
CA ILE A 732 20.56 0.48 -3.51
C ILE A 732 21.36 1.78 -3.59
N GLN A 733 20.69 2.94 -3.56
CA GLN A 733 21.37 4.24 -3.66
C GLN A 733 22.37 4.44 -2.51
N TYR A 734 21.99 4.09 -1.28
CA TYR A 734 22.86 4.26 -0.11
C TYR A 734 24.02 3.26 -0.13
N LEU A 735 23.77 2.02 -0.55
CA LEU A 735 24.80 0.99 -0.69
C LEU A 735 25.83 1.35 -1.77
N LEU A 736 25.39 1.94 -2.89
CA LEU A 736 26.28 2.49 -3.91
C LEU A 736 27.13 3.63 -3.35
N SER A 737 26.55 4.53 -2.55
CA SER A 737 27.29 5.61 -1.89
C SER A 737 28.29 5.13 -0.83
N CYS A 738 28.05 3.97 -0.20
CA CYS A 738 28.99 3.34 0.72
C CYS A 738 30.19 2.71 0.00
N TYR A 739 30.10 2.48 -1.31
CA TYR A 739 31.06 1.71 -2.07
C TYR A 739 32.39 2.48 -2.25
N PRO A 740 33.56 1.86 -2.02
CA PRO A 740 34.85 2.54 -2.18
C PRO A 740 35.25 2.67 -3.67
N ARG A 741 34.48 3.44 -4.44
CA ARG A 741 34.57 3.57 -5.91
C ARG A 741 35.99 3.79 -6.42
N ALA A 742 36.78 4.63 -5.74
CA ALA A 742 38.16 4.95 -6.13
C ALA A 742 39.12 3.74 -6.18
N GLN A 743 38.76 2.61 -5.55
CA GLN A 743 39.59 1.41 -5.49
C GLN A 743 39.02 0.24 -6.31
N HIS A 744 37.75 0.31 -6.73
CA HIS A 744 36.98 -0.83 -7.24
C HIS A 744 35.92 -0.40 -8.30
N GLU A 745 36.30 0.45 -9.26
CA GLU A 745 35.37 1.06 -10.23
C GLU A 745 34.60 0.05 -11.10
N ASP A 746 35.26 -1.00 -11.61
CA ASP A 746 34.60 -2.02 -12.44
C ASP A 746 33.53 -2.81 -11.66
N GLU A 747 33.83 -3.15 -10.40
CA GLU A 747 32.92 -3.90 -9.53
C GLU A 747 31.74 -3.03 -9.06
N PHE A 748 31.99 -1.74 -8.83
CA PHE A 748 30.96 -0.72 -8.58
C PHE A 748 29.98 -0.61 -9.75
N LEU A 749 30.48 -0.44 -10.99
CA LEU A 749 29.63 -0.33 -12.17
C LEU A 749 28.86 -1.63 -12.44
N SER A 750 29.51 -2.79 -12.30
CA SER A 750 28.83 -4.09 -12.43
C SER A 750 27.67 -4.24 -11.44
N SER A 751 27.87 -3.77 -10.21
CA SER A 751 26.86 -3.80 -9.15
C SER A 751 25.68 -2.88 -9.46
N PHE A 752 25.95 -1.66 -9.92
CA PHE A 752 24.93 -0.75 -10.42
C PHE A 752 24.15 -1.37 -11.59
N HIS A 753 24.83 -1.90 -12.61
CA HIS A 753 24.15 -2.50 -13.76
C HIS A 753 23.24 -3.67 -13.34
N SER A 754 23.68 -4.51 -12.40
CA SER A 754 22.85 -5.60 -11.88
C SER A 754 21.58 -5.07 -11.19
N ALA A 755 21.70 -4.03 -10.36
CA ALA A 755 20.56 -3.42 -9.70
C ALA A 755 19.62 -2.73 -10.68
N ALA A 756 20.17 -1.93 -11.60
CA ALA A 756 19.41 -1.21 -12.62
C ALA A 756 18.63 -2.17 -13.52
N THR A 757 19.23 -3.29 -13.96
CA THR A 757 18.50 -4.30 -14.76
C THR A 757 17.33 -4.89 -14.00
N VAL A 758 17.48 -5.21 -12.71
CA VAL A 758 16.34 -5.74 -11.93
C VAL A 758 15.26 -4.66 -11.73
N MET A 759 15.65 -3.42 -11.42
CA MET A 759 14.69 -2.31 -11.30
C MET A 759 13.91 -2.08 -12.59
N LEU A 760 14.59 -2.04 -13.74
CA LEU A 760 13.97 -1.84 -15.05
C LEU A 760 13.02 -2.97 -15.44
N GLN A 761 13.43 -4.23 -15.26
CA GLN A 761 12.55 -5.38 -15.47
C GLN A 761 11.31 -5.32 -14.57
N THR A 762 11.49 -4.87 -13.33
CA THR A 762 10.39 -4.74 -12.37
C THR A 762 9.44 -3.63 -12.80
N ILE A 763 9.97 -2.45 -13.17
CA ILE A 763 9.20 -1.31 -13.72
C ILE A 763 8.32 -1.79 -14.87
N VAL A 764 8.84 -2.58 -15.82
CA VAL A 764 8.05 -3.05 -16.97
C VAL A 764 6.94 -4.04 -16.59
N SER A 765 7.18 -4.92 -15.61
CA SER A 765 6.24 -5.99 -15.25
C SER A 765 5.26 -5.66 -14.11
N GLU A 766 5.51 -4.59 -13.37
CA GLU A 766 4.77 -4.22 -12.17
C GLU A 766 3.42 -3.56 -12.52
N THR A 767 2.41 -3.84 -11.69
CA THR A 767 1.06 -3.29 -11.85
C THR A 767 0.72 -2.23 -10.79
N ASP A 768 1.39 -2.26 -9.65
CA ASP A 768 1.27 -1.24 -8.60
C ASP A 768 2.00 0.05 -9.00
N ILE A 769 1.23 1.08 -9.38
CA ILE A 769 1.73 2.37 -9.85
C ILE A 769 2.53 3.13 -8.78
N GLN A 770 2.21 2.97 -7.50
CA GLN A 770 2.92 3.66 -6.42
C GLN A 770 4.33 3.11 -6.29
N TYR A 771 4.49 1.78 -6.38
CA TYR A 771 5.82 1.18 -6.37
C TYR A 771 6.60 1.45 -7.65
N VAL A 772 5.94 1.50 -8.81
CA VAL A 772 6.59 1.94 -10.06
C VAL A 772 7.15 3.36 -9.90
N ALA A 773 6.38 4.30 -9.33
CA ALA A 773 6.86 5.64 -9.03
C ALA A 773 8.08 5.62 -8.11
N HIS A 774 8.04 4.81 -7.04
CA HIS A 774 9.16 4.60 -6.13
C HIS A 774 10.41 4.02 -6.81
N LEU A 775 10.25 3.10 -7.76
CA LEU A 775 11.35 2.52 -8.54
C LEU A 775 11.99 3.55 -9.46
N TYR A 776 11.19 4.37 -10.16
CA TYR A 776 11.73 5.51 -10.92
C TYR A 776 12.52 6.45 -10.02
N SER A 777 11.99 6.70 -8.82
CA SER A 777 12.65 7.56 -7.83
C SER A 777 14.02 7.01 -7.41
N CYS A 778 14.05 5.74 -7.01
CA CYS A 778 15.29 5.07 -6.60
C CYS A 778 16.31 4.96 -7.73
N LEU A 779 15.84 4.67 -8.96
CA LEU A 779 16.69 4.59 -10.14
C LEU A 779 17.32 5.94 -10.49
N GLY A 780 16.53 7.03 -10.47
CA GLY A 780 17.02 8.40 -10.66
C GLY A 780 18.15 8.74 -9.70
N ASN A 781 17.94 8.49 -8.40
CA ASN A 781 18.98 8.75 -7.38
C ASN A 781 20.24 7.90 -7.60
N CYS A 782 20.09 6.65 -8.04
CA CYS A 782 21.23 5.81 -8.39
C CYS A 782 22.00 6.38 -9.59
N LEU A 783 21.31 6.91 -10.61
CA LEU A 783 21.94 7.54 -11.78
C LEU A 783 22.78 8.75 -11.38
N GLU A 784 22.26 9.62 -10.53
CA GLU A 784 22.98 10.80 -10.02
C GLU A 784 24.25 10.41 -9.25
N ILE A 785 24.18 9.37 -8.40
CA ILE A 785 25.33 8.87 -7.62
C ILE A 785 26.41 8.27 -8.52
N VAL A 786 26.02 7.48 -9.52
CA VAL A 786 26.97 6.83 -10.44
C VAL A 786 27.57 7.84 -11.41
N GLY A 787 26.77 8.80 -11.87
CA GLY A 787 27.18 9.91 -12.72
C GLY A 787 27.22 9.55 -14.20
N THR A 788 28.15 10.15 -14.94
CA THR A 788 28.10 10.21 -16.41
C THR A 788 28.23 8.85 -17.11
N SER A 789 27.40 8.63 -18.14
CA SER A 789 27.45 7.43 -19.01
C SER A 789 27.29 6.10 -18.27
N CYS A 790 26.41 6.08 -17.27
CA CYS A 790 26.22 4.96 -16.37
C CYS A 790 25.33 3.83 -16.93
N PHE A 791 24.38 4.10 -17.83
CA PHE A 791 23.54 3.05 -18.41
C PHE A 791 24.24 2.30 -19.55
N ALA A 792 23.99 0.98 -19.59
CA ALA A 792 24.24 0.19 -20.79
C ALA A 792 23.17 0.48 -21.87
N PRO A 793 23.47 0.31 -23.17
CA PRO A 793 22.51 0.58 -24.25
C PRO A 793 21.19 -0.21 -24.14
N ASP A 794 21.26 -1.46 -23.70
CA ASP A 794 20.05 -2.29 -23.52
C ASP A 794 19.21 -1.78 -22.34
N GLN A 795 19.84 -1.32 -21.25
CA GLN A 795 19.16 -0.71 -20.10
C GLN A 795 18.48 0.62 -20.48
N MET A 796 19.10 1.43 -21.32
CA MET A 796 18.43 2.63 -21.86
C MET A 796 17.19 2.27 -22.67
N THR A 797 17.24 1.18 -23.44
CA THR A 797 16.11 0.74 -24.26
C THR A 797 14.96 0.26 -23.38
N GLU A 798 15.26 -0.56 -22.37
CA GLU A 798 14.30 -1.09 -21.40
C GLU A 798 13.67 0.04 -20.53
N PHE A 799 14.46 1.04 -20.15
CA PHE A 799 13.94 2.25 -19.48
C PHE A 799 12.90 2.97 -20.33
N ILE A 800 13.21 3.19 -21.61
CA ILE A 800 12.28 3.85 -22.54
C ILE A 800 11.02 3.01 -22.77
N GLU A 801 11.14 1.68 -22.82
CA GLU A 801 9.99 0.77 -22.91
C GLU A 801 9.06 0.92 -21.71
N GLY A 802 9.60 0.89 -20.48
CA GLY A 802 8.85 1.13 -19.25
C GLY A 802 8.16 2.49 -19.24
N CYS A 803 8.87 3.57 -19.56
CA CYS A 803 8.28 4.91 -19.64
C CYS A 803 7.14 4.97 -20.64
N ASN A 804 7.30 4.36 -21.82
CA ASN A 804 6.27 4.36 -22.85
C ASN A 804 5.01 3.59 -22.41
N GLN A 805 5.19 2.43 -21.75
CA GLN A 805 4.08 1.63 -21.22
C GLN A 805 3.27 2.42 -20.18
N HIS A 806 3.93 3.04 -19.21
CA HIS A 806 3.25 3.81 -18.15
C HIS A 806 2.58 5.09 -18.68
N LEU A 807 3.19 5.76 -19.66
CA LEU A 807 2.57 6.89 -20.35
C LEU A 807 1.28 6.49 -21.06
N LEU A 808 1.29 5.35 -21.77
CA LEU A 808 0.11 4.85 -22.46
C LEU A 808 -0.98 4.42 -21.47
N ALA A 809 -0.61 3.69 -20.41
CA ALA A 809 -1.54 3.27 -19.36
C ALA A 809 -2.20 4.47 -18.66
N THR A 810 -1.42 5.50 -18.33
CA THR A 810 -1.95 6.74 -17.74
C THR A 810 -2.97 7.42 -18.67
N LEU A 811 -2.65 7.52 -19.97
CA LEU A 811 -3.56 8.10 -20.96
C LEU A 811 -4.84 7.28 -21.16
N GLU A 812 -4.77 5.95 -21.03
CA GLU A 812 -5.92 5.05 -21.11
C GLU A 812 -6.81 5.19 -19.87
N ASN A 813 -6.22 5.15 -18.66
CA ASN A 813 -6.97 5.34 -17.40
C ASN A 813 -7.74 6.68 -17.40
N ILE A 814 -7.09 7.77 -17.80
CA ILE A 814 -7.78 9.08 -17.92
C ILE A 814 -8.98 9.00 -18.88
N GLN A 815 -8.85 8.30 -20.01
CA GLN A 815 -9.95 8.17 -20.98
C GLN A 815 -11.11 7.36 -20.39
N GLU A 816 -10.81 6.30 -19.67
CA GLU A 816 -11.81 5.48 -18.97
C GLU A 816 -12.53 6.29 -17.88
N ALA A 817 -11.78 7.05 -17.08
CA ALA A 817 -12.30 7.95 -16.07
C ALA A 817 -13.28 8.99 -16.67
N ILE A 818 -12.92 9.62 -17.79
CA ILE A 818 -13.79 10.57 -18.51
C ILE A 818 -15.06 9.87 -19.01
N ALA A 819 -14.95 8.62 -19.49
CA ALA A 819 -16.11 7.87 -19.98
C ALA A 819 -17.06 7.45 -18.83
N ALA A 820 -16.52 7.21 -17.64
CA ALA A 820 -17.28 6.82 -16.44
C ALA A 820 -17.99 8.00 -15.74
N GLN A 821 -17.56 9.24 -16.02
CA GLN A 821 -17.98 10.45 -15.30
C GLN A 821 -19.51 10.68 -15.27
N GLU A 822 -20.27 10.22 -16.27
CA GLU A 822 -21.74 10.39 -16.29
C GLU A 822 -22.48 9.53 -15.24
N GLU A 823 -21.88 8.44 -14.75
CA GLU A 823 -22.50 7.53 -13.78
C GLU A 823 -22.07 7.75 -12.33
N MET A 824 -21.04 8.59 -12.13
CA MET A 824 -20.41 8.88 -10.85
C MET A 824 -21.26 9.80 -9.98
N ASP A 825 -21.20 9.59 -8.66
CA ASP A 825 -21.62 10.60 -7.69
C ASP A 825 -20.42 11.29 -7.05
N ALA A 826 -20.66 12.28 -6.19
CA ALA A 826 -19.60 13.10 -5.60
C ALA A 826 -18.55 12.32 -4.78
N GLU A 827 -18.92 11.16 -4.21
CA GLU A 827 -17.95 10.32 -3.48
C GLU A 827 -17.12 9.49 -4.47
N ASP A 828 -17.72 9.06 -5.59
CA ASP A 828 -16.95 8.40 -6.67
C ASP A 828 -15.96 9.40 -7.32
N GLU A 829 -16.36 10.66 -7.48
CA GLU A 829 -15.49 11.73 -7.99
C GLU A 829 -14.28 11.97 -7.08
N GLU A 830 -14.49 11.95 -5.77
CA GLU A 830 -13.41 12.11 -4.78
C GLU A 830 -12.42 10.94 -4.79
N ALA A 831 -12.89 9.70 -4.83
CA ALA A 831 -12.02 8.53 -4.92
C ALA A 831 -11.17 8.54 -6.21
N MET A 832 -11.75 9.02 -7.31
CA MET A 832 -11.03 9.22 -8.57
C MET A 832 -9.99 10.35 -8.48
N GLU A 833 -10.26 11.42 -7.73
CA GLU A 833 -9.27 12.47 -7.47
C GLU A 833 -8.08 11.94 -6.65
N GLU A 834 -8.32 11.03 -5.69
CA GLU A 834 -7.23 10.37 -4.93
C GLU A 834 -6.38 9.46 -5.84
N GLU A 835 -7.01 8.63 -6.69
CA GLU A 835 -6.30 7.81 -7.67
C GLU A 835 -5.50 8.68 -8.66
N GLU A 836 -6.04 9.84 -9.05
CA GLU A 836 -5.35 10.80 -9.92
C GLU A 836 -4.05 11.34 -9.28
N LEU A 837 -3.98 11.47 -7.95
CA LEU A 837 -2.74 11.87 -7.25
C LEU A 837 -1.65 10.82 -7.38
N ASP A 838 -1.99 9.53 -7.38
CA ASP A 838 -1.00 8.46 -7.60
C ASP A 838 -0.41 8.51 -9.00
N TYR A 839 -1.25 8.79 -10.02
CA TYR A 839 -0.79 8.99 -11.39
C TYR A 839 0.03 10.27 -11.56
N ASP A 840 -0.32 11.36 -10.86
CA ASP A 840 0.50 12.58 -10.82
C ASP A 840 1.90 12.27 -10.25
N ASN A 841 1.96 11.58 -9.12
CA ASN A 841 3.22 11.16 -8.49
C ASN A 841 4.06 10.27 -9.42
N LEU A 842 3.44 9.28 -10.08
CA LEU A 842 4.10 8.45 -11.09
C LEU A 842 4.72 9.28 -12.22
N MET A 843 3.96 10.24 -12.76
CA MET A 843 4.42 11.11 -13.83
C MET A 843 5.57 12.01 -13.38
N SER A 844 5.52 12.52 -12.15
CA SER A 844 6.57 13.34 -11.54
C SER A 844 7.87 12.56 -11.36
N GLU A 845 7.84 11.39 -10.71
CA GLU A 845 9.04 10.58 -10.48
C GLU A 845 9.64 10.03 -11.77
N MET A 846 8.80 9.66 -12.74
CA MET A 846 9.25 9.27 -14.07
C MET A 846 9.94 10.44 -14.80
N ALA A 847 9.37 11.65 -14.77
CA ALA A 847 9.99 12.84 -15.34
C ALA A 847 11.35 13.14 -14.68
N ARG A 848 11.43 13.02 -13.34
CA ARG A 848 12.69 13.18 -12.58
C ARG A 848 13.74 12.12 -12.92
N CYS A 849 13.32 10.88 -13.17
CA CYS A 849 14.25 9.85 -13.64
C CYS A 849 14.71 10.11 -15.08
N ILE A 850 13.85 10.67 -15.95
CA ILE A 850 14.22 11.14 -17.30
C ILE A 850 15.21 12.31 -17.21
N HIS A 851 15.01 13.26 -16.30
CA HIS A 851 15.96 14.33 -15.98
C HIS A 851 17.33 13.74 -15.65
N SER A 852 17.39 12.77 -14.72
CA SER A 852 18.62 12.09 -14.33
C SER A 852 19.31 11.42 -15.52
N CYS A 853 18.56 10.83 -16.45
CA CYS A 853 19.08 10.27 -17.69
C CYS A 853 19.72 11.35 -18.59
N PHE A 854 19.05 12.48 -18.79
CA PHE A 854 19.60 13.59 -19.59
C PHE A 854 20.83 14.21 -18.93
N GLN A 855 20.81 14.43 -17.61
CA GLN A 855 21.94 14.96 -16.86
C GLN A 855 23.18 14.06 -16.99
N THR A 856 23.02 12.74 -16.95
CA THR A 856 24.13 11.77 -16.96
C THR A 856 24.61 11.38 -18.37
N HIS A 857 23.75 11.44 -19.39
CA HIS A 857 24.05 10.93 -20.75
C HIS A 857 23.99 12.01 -21.84
N GLY A 858 23.36 13.15 -21.58
CA GLY A 858 23.21 14.27 -22.51
C GLY A 858 22.70 13.81 -23.88
N ILE A 859 23.39 14.23 -24.94
CA ILE A 859 23.04 13.97 -26.34
C ILE A 859 22.87 12.47 -26.66
N THR A 860 23.57 11.58 -25.95
CA THR A 860 23.51 10.14 -26.27
C THR A 860 22.15 9.51 -25.94
N PHE A 861 21.38 10.13 -25.04
CA PHE A 861 20.04 9.67 -24.64
C PHE A 861 18.93 10.10 -25.61
N LEU A 862 19.16 11.12 -26.46
CA LEU A 862 18.17 11.62 -27.40
C LEU A 862 17.60 10.54 -28.34
N LYS A 863 18.44 9.64 -28.85
CA LYS A 863 18.01 8.63 -29.82
C LYS A 863 17.05 7.59 -29.22
N PRO A 864 17.33 6.99 -28.04
CA PRO A 864 16.32 6.22 -27.32
C PRO A 864 15.06 7.03 -27.01
N PHE A 865 15.24 8.27 -26.54
CA PHE A 865 14.15 9.19 -26.16
C PHE A 865 13.17 9.50 -27.30
N ASP A 866 13.60 9.46 -28.57
CA ASP A 866 12.74 9.68 -29.74
C ASP A 866 11.44 8.84 -29.72
N ALA A 867 11.47 7.65 -29.08
CA ALA A 867 10.31 6.78 -28.95
C ALA A 867 9.18 7.35 -28.07
N LEU A 868 9.48 8.26 -27.13
CA LEU A 868 8.51 8.88 -26.21
C LEU A 868 7.84 10.13 -26.79
N ILE A 869 8.40 10.69 -27.87
CA ILE A 869 7.92 11.95 -28.46
C ILE A 869 6.42 11.94 -28.80
N PRO A 870 5.85 10.88 -29.42
CA PRO A 870 4.43 10.87 -29.74
C PRO A 870 3.54 11.04 -28.50
N GLN A 871 3.88 10.39 -27.39
CA GLN A 871 3.15 10.45 -26.13
C GLN A 871 3.33 11.82 -25.47
N ILE A 872 4.55 12.35 -25.43
CA ILE A 872 4.82 13.70 -24.90
C ILE A 872 4.01 14.77 -25.66
N GLN A 873 3.86 14.63 -26.98
CA GLN A 873 3.03 15.54 -27.78
C GLN A 873 1.54 15.50 -27.42
N VAL A 874 1.03 14.32 -27.02
CA VAL A 874 -0.34 14.18 -26.51
C VAL A 874 -0.46 14.88 -25.16
N LEU A 875 0.48 14.64 -24.25
CA LEU A 875 0.49 15.22 -22.90
C LEU A 875 0.50 16.75 -22.90
N LEU A 876 1.28 17.38 -23.79
CA LEU A 876 1.35 18.85 -23.92
C LEU A 876 -0.01 19.52 -24.13
N ASN A 877 -0.95 18.85 -24.79
CA ASN A 877 -2.27 19.39 -25.09
C ASN A 877 -3.37 18.82 -24.19
N HIS A 878 -2.99 18.06 -23.16
CA HIS A 878 -3.92 17.33 -22.33
C HIS A 878 -4.63 18.25 -21.32
N PRO A 879 -5.93 18.05 -21.03
CA PRO A 879 -6.67 18.90 -20.10
C PRO A 879 -6.13 18.84 -18.67
N LYS A 880 -5.60 17.69 -18.24
CA LYS A 880 -5.02 17.51 -16.90
C LYS A 880 -3.68 18.23 -16.76
N THR A 881 -3.49 18.91 -15.64
CA THR A 881 -2.34 19.78 -15.38
C THR A 881 -1.03 19.00 -15.28
N TYR A 882 -1.01 17.91 -14.51
CA TYR A 882 0.19 17.11 -14.29
C TYR A 882 0.77 16.53 -15.58
N CYS A 883 -0.09 16.16 -16.55
CA CYS A 883 0.34 15.74 -17.89
C CYS A 883 1.11 16.86 -18.61
N ARG A 884 0.58 18.09 -18.63
CA ARG A 884 1.25 19.23 -19.27
C ARG A 884 2.53 19.58 -18.54
N HIS A 885 2.49 19.61 -17.20
CA HIS A 885 3.63 19.92 -16.35
C HIS A 885 4.79 18.94 -16.61
N ALA A 886 4.57 17.63 -16.48
CA ALA A 886 5.59 16.62 -16.72
C ALA A 886 6.17 16.70 -18.14
N ALA A 887 5.32 16.93 -19.15
CA ALA A 887 5.77 17.07 -20.53
C ALA A 887 6.68 18.30 -20.74
N VAL A 888 6.38 19.44 -20.09
CA VAL A 888 7.21 20.64 -20.16
C VAL A 888 8.55 20.40 -19.47
N CYS A 889 8.57 19.85 -18.24
CA CYS A 889 9.81 19.55 -17.52
C CYS A 889 10.75 18.64 -18.34
N ILE A 890 10.23 17.58 -18.96
CA ILE A 890 11.01 16.69 -19.82
C ILE A 890 11.61 17.44 -21.02
N ILE A 891 10.88 18.41 -21.59
CA ILE A 891 11.37 19.21 -22.73
C ILE A 891 12.42 20.22 -22.26
N ASP A 892 12.27 20.76 -21.06
CA ASP A 892 13.25 21.66 -20.45
C ASP A 892 14.59 20.94 -20.28
N ASP A 893 14.58 19.67 -19.84
CA ASP A 893 15.78 18.83 -19.75
C ASP A 893 16.45 18.58 -21.10
N VAL A 894 15.66 18.34 -22.15
CA VAL A 894 16.17 18.25 -23.52
C VAL A 894 16.87 19.55 -23.91
N ILE A 895 16.27 20.69 -23.58
CA ILE A 895 16.84 22.01 -23.87
C ILE A 895 18.09 22.24 -23.04
N GLU A 896 18.17 21.81 -21.78
CA GLU A 896 19.30 22.07 -20.89
C GLU A 896 20.52 21.22 -21.23
N PHE A 897 20.34 19.89 -21.29
CA PHE A 897 21.46 18.94 -21.30
C PHE A 897 21.90 18.51 -22.70
N CYS A 898 21.11 18.79 -23.75
CA CYS A 898 21.39 18.26 -25.10
C CYS A 898 21.83 19.30 -26.13
N ASN A 899 22.33 20.47 -25.72
CA ASN A 899 22.77 21.49 -26.67
C ASN A 899 24.05 21.10 -27.45
N PRO A 900 24.16 21.45 -28.75
CA PRO A 900 23.15 22.15 -29.56
C PRO A 900 22.13 21.23 -30.25
N ALA A 901 22.15 19.91 -30.00
CA ALA A 901 21.29 18.92 -30.67
C ALA A 901 19.81 19.04 -30.30
N SER A 902 19.49 19.57 -29.13
CA SER A 902 18.13 19.91 -28.67
C SER A 902 17.33 20.69 -29.72
N TRP A 903 17.99 21.54 -30.51
CA TRP A 903 17.35 22.36 -31.53
C TRP A 903 16.83 21.59 -32.75
N ASP A 904 17.25 20.35 -32.97
CA ASP A 904 16.65 19.49 -34.00
C ASP A 904 15.19 19.14 -33.66
N TYR A 905 14.81 19.25 -32.38
CA TYR A 905 13.46 19.00 -31.86
C TYR A 905 12.59 20.26 -31.80
N MET A 906 13.07 21.39 -32.35
CA MET A 906 12.42 22.70 -32.28
C MET A 906 10.93 22.67 -32.62
N ASN A 907 10.56 22.04 -33.73
CA ASN A 907 9.16 22.07 -34.20
C ASN A 907 8.24 21.13 -33.42
N ASN A 908 8.79 20.02 -32.92
CA ASN A 908 7.99 18.94 -32.36
C ASN A 908 7.85 19.03 -30.84
N LEU A 909 8.79 19.67 -30.15
CA LEU A 909 8.85 19.77 -28.69
C LEU A 909 8.92 21.22 -28.20
N ILE A 910 9.88 22.02 -28.69
CA ILE A 910 10.18 23.36 -28.12
C ILE A 910 9.12 24.42 -28.51
N GLN A 911 8.67 24.45 -29.77
CA GLN A 911 7.63 25.40 -30.20
C GLN A 911 6.30 25.26 -29.42
N PRO A 912 5.81 24.03 -29.15
CA PRO A 912 4.62 23.80 -28.34
C PRO A 912 4.62 24.40 -26.93
N ILE A 913 5.78 24.47 -26.24
CA ILE A 913 5.84 24.97 -24.86
C ILE A 913 5.80 26.50 -24.77
N LEU A 914 6.11 27.22 -25.86
CA LEU A 914 6.18 28.69 -25.87
C LEU A 914 4.90 29.40 -25.36
N PRO A 915 3.68 29.03 -25.79
CA PRO A 915 2.45 29.63 -25.25
C PRO A 915 2.13 29.23 -23.81
N MET A 916 2.79 28.21 -23.25
CA MET A 916 2.48 27.68 -21.91
C MET A 916 2.96 28.58 -20.76
N VAL A 917 3.77 29.61 -21.03
CA VAL A 917 4.03 30.69 -20.06
C VAL A 917 2.78 31.49 -19.68
N LEU A 918 1.68 31.29 -20.42
CA LEU A 918 0.37 31.84 -20.13
C LEU A 918 -0.66 30.74 -19.80
N ASP A 919 -0.22 29.54 -19.43
CA ASP A 919 -1.12 28.47 -18.98
C ASP A 919 -1.93 28.92 -17.76
N ALA A 920 -3.14 28.39 -17.62
CA ALA A 920 -4.00 28.70 -16.49
C ALA A 920 -3.39 28.28 -15.15
N LYS A 921 -2.53 27.26 -15.15
CA LYS A 921 -1.96 26.65 -13.94
C LYS A 921 -0.52 27.12 -13.68
N PRO A 922 -0.18 27.54 -12.44
CA PRO A 922 1.11 28.11 -12.11
C PRO A 922 2.28 27.16 -12.37
N ASP A 923 2.17 25.88 -12.02
CA ASP A 923 3.26 24.90 -12.18
C ASP A 923 3.69 24.76 -13.64
N VAL A 924 2.72 24.75 -14.57
CA VAL A 924 2.98 24.71 -16.01
C VAL A 924 3.64 26.00 -16.49
N ARG A 925 3.21 27.17 -15.97
CA ARG A 925 3.86 28.46 -16.29
C ARG A 925 5.28 28.53 -15.76
N GLN A 926 5.53 27.99 -14.57
CA GLN A 926 6.84 27.93 -13.93
C GLN A 926 7.80 27.14 -14.81
N ALA A 927 7.46 25.87 -15.12
CA ALA A 927 8.25 25.00 -15.98
C ALA A 927 8.49 25.66 -17.36
N ALA A 928 7.43 26.14 -18.03
CA ALA A 928 7.57 26.75 -19.36
C ALA A 928 8.47 28.00 -19.36
N SER A 929 8.43 28.79 -18.28
CA SER A 929 9.29 29.96 -18.12
C SER A 929 10.74 29.55 -17.87
N TYR A 930 10.97 28.53 -17.04
CA TYR A 930 12.28 27.91 -16.84
C TYR A 930 12.88 27.46 -18.17
N GLY A 931 12.16 26.65 -18.95
CA GLY A 931 12.56 26.18 -20.27
C GLY A 931 12.95 27.28 -21.26
N ILE A 932 12.19 28.37 -21.31
CA ILE A 932 12.53 29.53 -22.16
C ILE A 932 13.78 30.25 -21.66
N GLY A 933 13.96 30.34 -20.34
CA GLY A 933 15.17 30.88 -19.73
C GLY A 933 16.41 30.08 -20.10
N VAL A 934 16.34 28.75 -19.95
CA VAL A 934 17.41 27.82 -20.33
C VAL A 934 17.68 27.88 -21.84
N ALA A 935 16.63 27.92 -22.66
CA ALA A 935 16.75 28.10 -24.10
C ALA A 935 17.53 29.38 -24.46
N ALA A 936 17.38 30.47 -23.69
CA ALA A 936 18.14 31.70 -23.90
C ALA A 936 19.62 31.58 -23.51
N GLN A 937 19.94 30.78 -22.49
CA GLN A 937 21.32 30.50 -22.07
C GLN A 937 22.08 29.64 -23.09
N HIS A 938 21.41 28.64 -23.66
CA HIS A 938 22.07 27.63 -24.49
C HIS A 938 21.75 27.71 -26.00
N GLY A 939 20.90 28.65 -26.42
CA GLY A 939 20.47 28.82 -27.81
C GLY A 939 21.50 29.42 -28.78
N GLY A 940 21.33 29.09 -30.06
CA GLY A 940 22.15 29.60 -31.17
C GLY A 940 21.59 30.85 -31.88
N GLU A 941 22.27 31.32 -32.94
CA GLU A 941 21.85 32.50 -33.72
C GLU A 941 20.60 32.27 -34.61
N ASN A 942 20.30 31.02 -34.96
CA ASN A 942 19.15 30.69 -35.82
C ASN A 942 17.81 30.63 -35.05
N GLN A 943 17.85 30.84 -33.73
CA GLN A 943 16.73 30.66 -32.81
C GLN A 943 16.11 31.98 -32.32
N LEU A 944 16.54 33.14 -32.83
CA LEU A 944 16.05 34.45 -32.38
C LEU A 944 14.54 34.67 -32.61
N ALA A 945 13.94 33.94 -33.56
CA ALA A 945 12.51 34.05 -33.86
C ALA A 945 11.62 33.63 -32.67
N ILE A 946 12.03 32.61 -31.90
CA ILE A 946 11.21 32.12 -30.76
C ILE A 946 11.17 33.15 -29.62
N PHE A 947 12.30 33.82 -29.32
CA PHE A 947 12.36 34.83 -28.27
C PHE A 947 11.54 36.08 -28.61
N ASN A 948 11.52 36.48 -29.89
CA ASN A 948 10.64 37.57 -30.32
C ASN A 948 9.15 37.23 -30.15
N GLN A 949 8.78 35.95 -30.20
CA GLN A 949 7.41 35.50 -29.97
C GLN A 949 7.08 35.37 -28.48
N THR A 950 8.01 34.93 -27.65
CA THR A 950 7.78 34.63 -26.22
C THR A 950 7.96 35.82 -25.29
N ILE A 951 8.84 36.78 -25.62
CA ILE A 951 9.05 37.99 -24.79
C ILE A 951 7.73 38.73 -24.48
N PRO A 952 6.82 38.99 -25.46
CA PRO A 952 5.52 39.59 -25.15
C PRO A 952 4.68 38.76 -24.18
N MET A 953 4.77 37.44 -24.22
CA MET A 953 4.03 36.53 -23.36
C MET A 953 4.58 36.55 -21.93
N LEU A 954 5.92 36.52 -21.76
CA LEU A 954 6.56 36.69 -20.45
C LEU A 954 6.20 38.04 -19.81
N LEU A 955 6.20 39.12 -20.59
CA LEU A 955 5.77 40.44 -20.11
C LEU A 955 4.28 40.47 -19.74
N GLN A 956 3.44 39.72 -20.45
CA GLN A 956 2.03 39.57 -20.11
C GLN A 956 1.85 38.80 -18.80
N ALA A 957 2.57 37.69 -18.60
CA ALA A 957 2.55 36.92 -17.36
C ALA A 957 2.98 37.78 -16.16
N LEU A 958 4.03 38.59 -16.33
CA LEU A 958 4.52 39.53 -15.31
C LEU A 958 3.50 40.63 -14.95
N GLN A 959 2.61 40.97 -15.87
CA GLN A 959 1.56 41.99 -15.70
C GLN A 959 0.25 41.41 -15.20
N ASP A 960 0.16 40.09 -14.99
CA ASP A 960 -1.04 39.47 -14.44
C ASP A 960 -1.33 40.05 -13.04
N PRO A 961 -2.55 40.54 -12.79
CA PRO A 961 -2.93 41.05 -11.47
C PRO A 961 -2.71 40.06 -10.32
N THR A 962 -2.74 38.74 -10.58
CA THR A 962 -2.56 37.68 -9.59
C THR A 962 -1.12 37.16 -9.51
N ALA A 963 -0.17 37.75 -10.26
CA ALA A 963 1.23 37.29 -10.32
C ALA A 963 1.95 37.26 -8.95
N ASN A 964 1.49 38.06 -7.99
CA ASN A 964 2.06 38.14 -6.64
C ASN A 964 1.24 37.38 -5.58
N ASP A 965 0.18 36.67 -5.99
CA ASP A 965 -0.57 35.80 -5.08
C ASP A 965 0.30 34.59 -4.72
N GLU A 966 0.15 34.07 -3.50
CA GLU A 966 0.99 33.01 -2.92
C GLU A 966 1.17 31.80 -3.85
N GLU A 967 0.09 31.35 -4.49
CA GLU A 967 0.09 30.21 -5.43
C GLU A 967 0.85 30.47 -6.75
N ASN A 968 1.13 31.73 -7.10
CA ASN A 968 1.73 32.11 -8.39
C ASN A 968 3.18 32.59 -8.27
N VAL A 969 3.73 32.72 -7.05
CA VAL A 969 5.02 33.38 -6.83
C VAL A 969 6.17 32.64 -7.53
N ASN A 970 6.26 31.31 -7.41
CA ASN A 970 7.31 30.52 -8.07
C ASN A 970 7.26 30.64 -9.61
N ALA A 971 6.06 30.66 -10.18
CA ALA A 971 5.89 30.90 -11.62
C ALA A 971 6.36 32.30 -12.02
N THR A 972 6.02 33.32 -11.23
CA THR A 972 6.45 34.70 -11.48
C THR A 972 7.97 34.87 -11.32
N ASP A 973 8.57 34.23 -10.31
CA ASP A 973 10.02 34.20 -10.10
C ASP A 973 10.73 33.62 -11.32
N ASN A 974 10.21 32.51 -11.87
CA ASN A 974 10.73 31.91 -13.10
C ASN A 974 10.52 32.79 -14.34
N VAL A 975 9.43 33.55 -14.45
CA VAL A 975 9.25 34.56 -15.52
C VAL A 975 10.30 35.67 -15.41
N ILE A 976 10.55 36.17 -14.19
CA ILE A 976 11.57 37.18 -13.92
C ILE A 976 12.94 36.64 -14.32
N SER A 977 13.26 35.40 -13.93
CA SER A 977 14.54 34.78 -14.29
C SER A 977 14.67 34.51 -15.79
N ALA A 978 13.62 34.06 -16.47
CA ALA A 978 13.63 33.89 -17.92
C ALA A 978 13.98 35.21 -18.64
N LEU A 979 13.39 36.32 -18.21
CA LEU A 979 13.74 37.66 -18.70
C LEU A 979 15.20 38.04 -18.38
N THR A 980 15.69 37.73 -17.17
CA THR A 980 17.11 37.88 -16.81
C THR A 980 18.02 37.14 -17.80
N LYS A 981 17.74 35.84 -18.04
CA LYS A 981 18.52 34.96 -18.91
C LYS A 981 18.49 35.46 -20.37
N ILE A 982 17.35 35.96 -20.85
CA ILE A 982 17.23 36.61 -22.17
C ILE A 982 18.10 37.86 -22.26
N MET A 983 18.00 38.79 -21.29
CA MET A 983 18.79 40.03 -21.30
C MET A 983 20.29 39.76 -21.24
N LYS A 984 20.70 38.79 -20.40
CA LYS A 984 22.11 38.44 -20.22
C LYS A 984 22.73 37.81 -21.46
N ASN A 985 22.02 36.90 -22.13
CA ASN A 985 22.60 36.09 -23.20
C ASN A 985 22.29 36.60 -24.62
N LEU A 986 21.21 37.37 -24.81
CA LEU A 986 20.73 37.78 -26.13
C LEU A 986 20.78 39.30 -26.39
N SER A 987 21.21 40.12 -25.42
CA SER A 987 21.26 41.60 -25.56
C SER A 987 22.07 42.14 -26.74
N THR A 988 23.01 41.37 -27.27
CA THR A 988 23.78 41.74 -28.47
C THR A 988 23.07 41.39 -29.78
N LYS A 989 22.00 40.58 -29.71
CA LYS A 989 21.30 39.98 -30.85
C LYS A 989 19.85 40.48 -31.00
N ILE A 990 19.20 40.85 -29.90
CA ILE A 990 17.85 41.44 -29.87
C ILE A 990 17.83 42.71 -29.01
N ASP A 991 16.93 43.64 -29.32
CA ASP A 991 16.73 44.84 -28.49
C ASP A 991 16.03 44.46 -27.19
N THR A 992 16.80 44.46 -26.10
CA THR A 992 16.33 44.13 -24.75
C THR A 992 16.11 45.38 -23.88
N SER A 993 16.32 46.57 -24.43
CA SER A 993 16.26 47.83 -23.67
C SER A 993 14.88 48.10 -23.05
N SER A 994 13.82 47.64 -23.72
CA SER A 994 12.44 47.74 -23.25
C SER A 994 12.09 46.77 -22.13
N LEU A 995 12.92 45.76 -21.85
CA LEU A 995 12.68 44.72 -20.84
C LEU A 995 13.15 45.14 -19.45
N VAL A 996 14.19 45.97 -19.37
CA VAL A 996 14.87 46.31 -18.12
C VAL A 996 13.92 46.96 -17.11
N GLN A 997 13.05 47.88 -17.56
CA GLN A 997 12.12 48.56 -16.66
C GLN A 997 11.06 47.62 -16.07
N PRO A 998 10.24 46.88 -16.86
CA PRO A 998 9.24 45.98 -16.29
C PRO A 998 9.86 44.86 -15.45
N TRP A 999 10.99 44.29 -15.88
CA TRP A 999 11.74 43.30 -15.09
C TRP A 999 12.18 43.87 -13.73
N PHE A 1000 12.78 45.07 -13.71
CA PHE A 1000 13.25 45.69 -12.48
C PHE A 1000 12.11 45.98 -11.50
N GLN A 1001 10.94 46.36 -12.00
CA GLN A 1001 9.77 46.61 -11.15
C GLN A 1001 9.21 45.35 -10.50
N ALA A 1002 9.38 44.18 -11.13
CA ALA A 1002 8.87 42.92 -10.60
C ALA A 1002 9.77 42.29 -9.52
N LEU A 1003 11.05 42.68 -9.46
CA LEU A 1003 11.96 42.23 -8.40
C LEU A 1003 11.51 42.67 -7.00
N PRO A 1004 11.83 41.89 -5.94
CA PRO A 1004 12.76 40.75 -5.89
C PRO A 1004 12.12 39.37 -6.23
N ILE A 1005 12.98 38.38 -6.51
CA ILE A 1005 12.63 36.93 -6.41
C ILE A 1005 12.33 36.61 -4.94
N ARG A 1006 11.36 35.75 -4.67
CA ARG A 1006 10.83 35.55 -3.30
C ARG A 1006 10.89 34.11 -2.79
N GLU A 1007 10.71 33.12 -3.67
CA GLU A 1007 10.60 31.72 -3.27
C GLU A 1007 11.67 30.85 -3.95
N ASP A 1008 11.99 31.10 -5.22
CA ASP A 1008 12.91 30.25 -5.99
C ASP A 1008 14.39 30.58 -5.67
N ASP A 1009 15.07 29.68 -4.96
CA ASP A 1009 16.45 29.87 -4.50
C ASP A 1009 17.50 29.64 -5.61
N GLU A 1010 17.24 28.73 -6.55
CA GLU A 1010 18.10 28.50 -7.71
C GLU A 1010 18.15 29.72 -8.65
N GLU A 1011 17.03 30.42 -8.81
CA GLU A 1011 16.92 31.56 -9.71
C GLU A 1011 17.26 32.92 -9.05
N ALA A 1012 17.24 32.99 -7.72
CA ALA A 1012 17.50 34.20 -6.93
C ALA A 1012 18.92 34.76 -7.16
N GLY A 1013 19.95 33.92 -6.98
CA GLY A 1013 21.35 34.31 -7.10
C GLY A 1013 21.73 34.84 -8.49
N PRO A 1014 21.47 34.09 -9.58
CA PRO A 1014 21.72 34.54 -10.94
C PRO A 1014 21.00 35.84 -11.32
N THR A 1015 19.76 36.02 -10.84
CA THR A 1015 18.95 37.22 -11.08
C THR A 1015 19.52 38.44 -10.35
N LEU A 1016 19.90 38.28 -9.08
CA LEU A 1016 20.56 39.36 -8.33
C LEU A 1016 21.91 39.71 -8.95
N ALA A 1017 22.72 38.73 -9.37
CA ALA A 1017 23.99 38.99 -10.01
C ALA A 1017 23.85 39.88 -11.26
N HIS A 1018 22.82 39.64 -12.08
CA HIS A 1018 22.52 40.48 -13.24
C HIS A 1018 22.09 41.90 -12.85
N LEU A 1019 21.28 42.07 -11.81
CA LEU A 1019 20.93 43.39 -11.29
C LEU A 1019 22.17 44.18 -10.88
N LEU A 1020 23.11 43.54 -10.17
CA LEU A 1020 24.35 44.18 -9.74
C LEU A 1020 25.22 44.58 -10.93
N ASP A 1021 25.28 43.77 -11.99
CA ASP A 1021 25.96 44.12 -13.25
C ASP A 1021 25.39 45.42 -13.85
N LEU A 1022 24.05 45.56 -13.88
CA LEU A 1022 23.39 46.77 -14.39
C LEU A 1022 23.61 48.01 -13.52
N VAL A 1023 23.72 47.83 -12.19
CA VAL A 1023 24.06 48.91 -11.25
C VAL A 1023 25.47 49.41 -11.50
N GLU A 1024 26.45 48.51 -11.63
CA GLU A 1024 27.84 48.86 -11.92
C GLU A 1024 27.99 49.53 -13.29
N GLN A 1025 27.15 49.15 -14.27
CA GLN A 1025 27.04 49.80 -15.58
C GLN A 1025 26.31 51.14 -15.55
N GLN A 1026 25.78 51.56 -14.39
CA GLN A 1026 24.97 52.78 -14.22
C GLN A 1026 23.77 52.86 -15.17
N HIS A 1027 23.05 51.74 -15.35
CA HIS A 1027 21.93 51.68 -16.29
C HIS A 1027 20.82 52.69 -15.92
N PRO A 1028 20.36 53.58 -16.84
CA PRO A 1028 19.45 54.67 -16.52
C PRO A 1028 18.12 54.25 -15.88
N SER A 1029 17.57 53.09 -16.26
CA SER A 1029 16.32 52.58 -15.67
C SER A 1029 16.46 52.15 -14.21
N ILE A 1030 17.68 51.87 -13.75
CA ILE A 1030 18.00 51.34 -12.42
C ILE A 1030 18.47 52.46 -11.49
N VAL A 1031 19.40 53.31 -11.95
CA VAL A 1031 20.02 54.37 -11.12
C VAL A 1031 19.54 55.79 -11.47
N GLY A 1032 18.64 55.95 -12.43
CA GLY A 1032 18.33 57.27 -13.03
C GLY A 1032 17.27 58.10 -12.30
N SER A 1033 16.57 57.58 -11.30
CA SER A 1033 15.56 58.33 -10.54
C SER A 1033 15.57 58.02 -9.04
N PRO A 1034 15.16 58.95 -8.15
CA PRO A 1034 15.04 58.67 -6.71
C PRO A 1034 14.14 57.48 -6.40
N ASP A 1035 13.04 57.31 -7.16
CA ASP A 1035 12.11 56.19 -6.98
C ASP A 1035 12.77 54.86 -7.34
N SER A 1036 13.53 54.82 -8.45
CA SER A 1036 14.33 53.66 -8.84
C SER A 1036 15.38 53.30 -7.79
N LEU A 1037 16.03 54.30 -7.16
CA LEU A 1037 17.03 54.07 -6.11
C LEU A 1037 16.41 53.51 -4.83
N VAL A 1038 15.21 53.97 -4.45
CA VAL A 1038 14.47 53.39 -3.32
C VAL A 1038 14.09 51.94 -3.63
N HIS A 1039 13.58 51.66 -4.83
CA HIS A 1039 13.24 50.29 -5.24
C HIS A 1039 14.47 49.38 -5.26
N LEU A 1040 15.58 49.84 -5.84
CA LEU A 1040 16.86 49.12 -5.88
C LEU A 1040 17.34 48.74 -4.47
N GLY A 1041 17.32 49.70 -3.54
CA GLY A 1041 17.69 49.44 -2.16
C GLY A 1041 16.75 48.42 -1.50
N THR A 1042 15.44 48.50 -1.78
CA THR A 1042 14.43 47.59 -1.22
C THR A 1042 14.67 46.16 -1.71
N VAL A 1043 14.90 45.98 -3.02
CA VAL A 1043 15.21 44.69 -3.64
C VAL A 1043 16.47 44.08 -3.04
N ILE A 1044 17.59 44.83 -2.97
CA ILE A 1044 18.85 44.31 -2.42
C ILE A 1044 18.70 43.95 -0.94
N VAL A 1045 18.00 44.77 -0.15
CA VAL A 1045 17.73 44.45 1.25
C VAL A 1045 16.91 43.17 1.37
N SER A 1046 15.85 43.01 0.56
CA SER A 1046 15.02 41.81 0.57
C SER A 1046 15.85 40.54 0.37
N PHE A 1047 16.68 40.50 -0.68
CA PHE A 1047 17.59 39.39 -0.94
C PHE A 1047 18.54 39.11 0.23
N LEU A 1048 19.18 40.14 0.79
CA LEU A 1048 20.14 39.99 1.90
C LEU A 1048 19.50 39.57 3.22
N THR A 1049 18.19 39.77 3.38
CA THR A 1049 17.43 39.34 4.56
C THR A 1049 16.65 38.04 4.35
N SER A 1050 16.67 37.52 3.12
CA SER A 1050 16.05 36.23 2.76
C SER A 1050 17.03 35.07 2.97
N GLU A 1051 16.49 33.86 2.98
CA GLU A 1051 17.27 32.63 3.00
C GLU A 1051 17.67 32.13 1.59
N LEU A 1052 17.19 32.80 0.54
CA LEU A 1052 17.37 32.39 -0.87
C LEU A 1052 18.82 32.42 -1.36
N LEU A 1053 19.74 33.10 -0.67
CA LEU A 1053 21.13 33.26 -1.10
C LEU A 1053 22.12 32.37 -0.35
N GLN A 1054 21.65 31.33 0.36
CA GLN A 1054 22.52 30.42 1.12
C GLN A 1054 23.61 29.79 0.24
N ASN A 1055 23.28 29.46 -1.02
CA ASN A 1055 24.20 28.85 -1.98
C ASN A 1055 25.04 29.89 -2.77
N ASP A 1056 24.69 31.18 -2.72
CA ASP A 1056 25.29 32.26 -3.53
C ASP A 1056 26.02 33.32 -2.68
N VAL A 1057 26.84 32.85 -1.74
CA VAL A 1057 27.53 33.71 -0.76
C VAL A 1057 28.34 34.85 -1.40
N GLN A 1058 28.96 34.60 -2.56
CA GLN A 1058 29.73 35.62 -3.28
C GLN A 1058 28.84 36.74 -3.84
N VAL A 1059 27.66 36.39 -4.35
CA VAL A 1059 26.67 37.35 -4.86
C VAL A 1059 26.11 38.17 -3.70
N ALA A 1060 25.80 37.52 -2.57
CA ALA A 1060 25.35 38.20 -1.35
C ALA A 1060 26.39 39.22 -0.84
N GLN A 1061 27.67 38.84 -0.79
CA GLN A 1061 28.76 39.75 -0.40
C GLN A 1061 28.90 40.94 -1.36
N ARG A 1062 28.78 40.70 -2.67
CA ARG A 1062 28.79 41.75 -3.70
C ARG A 1062 27.61 42.71 -3.52
N ALA A 1063 26.40 42.17 -3.30
CA ALA A 1063 25.19 42.94 -3.06
C ALA A 1063 25.31 43.82 -1.81
N HIS A 1064 25.84 43.25 -0.71
CA HIS A 1064 26.09 43.98 0.54
C HIS A 1064 27.05 45.16 0.32
N THR A 1065 28.15 44.94 -0.41
CA THR A 1065 29.14 45.98 -0.73
C THR A 1065 28.52 47.09 -1.59
N ILE A 1066 27.73 46.73 -2.60
CA ILE A 1066 27.04 47.69 -3.46
C ILE A 1066 26.01 48.48 -2.67
N LEU A 1067 25.25 47.86 -1.77
CA LEU A 1067 24.29 48.54 -0.91
C LEU A 1067 24.97 49.60 -0.03
N GLN A 1068 26.11 49.27 0.59
CA GLN A 1068 26.90 50.24 1.37
C GLN A 1068 27.32 51.45 0.53
N LEU A 1069 27.82 51.21 -0.70
CA LEU A 1069 28.22 52.28 -1.61
C LEU A 1069 27.04 53.14 -2.08
N LEU A 1070 25.88 52.52 -2.34
CA LEU A 1070 24.65 53.22 -2.70
C LEU A 1070 24.18 54.11 -1.55
N LEU A 1071 24.14 53.59 -0.32
CA LEU A 1071 23.76 54.35 0.88
C LEU A 1071 24.69 55.55 1.12
N GLN A 1072 25.99 55.45 0.83
CA GLN A 1072 26.87 56.62 0.93
C GLN A 1072 26.51 57.74 -0.05
N ASN A 1073 25.96 57.39 -1.21
CA ASN A 1073 25.63 58.33 -2.29
C ASN A 1073 24.16 58.78 -2.30
N PHE A 1074 23.27 58.09 -1.59
CA PHE A 1074 21.86 58.48 -1.48
C PHE A 1074 21.69 59.75 -0.65
N ASN A 1075 20.78 60.62 -1.09
CA ASN A 1075 20.36 61.76 -0.30
C ASN A 1075 19.43 61.31 0.86
N ASP A 1076 19.20 62.20 1.83
CA ASP A 1076 18.43 61.87 3.04
C ASP A 1076 16.96 61.49 2.73
N ASP A 1077 16.38 62.02 1.65
CA ASP A 1077 15.02 61.68 1.20
C ASP A 1077 14.94 60.21 0.75
N VAL A 1078 15.84 59.78 -0.13
CA VAL A 1078 15.92 58.39 -0.63
C VAL A 1078 16.20 57.43 0.54
N LYS A 1079 17.12 57.77 1.44
CA LYS A 1079 17.43 56.94 2.62
C LYS A 1079 16.21 56.75 3.52
N THR A 1080 15.50 57.84 3.81
CA THR A 1080 14.30 57.80 4.66
C THR A 1080 13.20 56.96 4.02
N ARG A 1081 12.97 57.14 2.72
CA ARG A 1081 11.98 56.37 1.96
C ARG A 1081 12.32 54.88 1.90
N LEU A 1082 13.58 54.54 1.66
CA LEU A 1082 14.07 53.16 1.71
C LEU A 1082 13.85 52.52 3.09
N PHE A 1083 14.26 53.20 4.16
CA PHE A 1083 14.09 52.70 5.53
C PHE A 1083 12.61 52.43 5.89
N ASN A 1084 11.69 53.22 5.35
CA ASN A 1084 10.26 53.04 5.56
C ASN A 1084 9.64 51.91 4.71
N ASN A 1085 10.31 51.48 3.64
CA ASN A 1085 9.80 50.48 2.69
C ASN A 1085 10.31 49.05 2.97
N VAL A 1086 11.12 48.84 4.01
CA VAL A 1086 11.66 47.51 4.37
C VAL A 1086 11.09 47.01 5.71
N GLY A 1087 11.03 45.68 5.87
CA GLY A 1087 10.63 45.02 7.12
C GLY A 1087 11.66 45.17 8.25
N ASP A 1088 11.38 44.63 9.43
CA ASP A 1088 12.21 44.86 10.62
C ASP A 1088 13.63 44.30 10.49
N ASN A 1089 13.81 43.13 9.89
CA ASN A 1089 15.14 42.59 9.55
C ASN A 1089 15.89 43.51 8.58
N GLY A 1090 15.18 44.08 7.60
CA GLY A 1090 15.74 45.05 6.66
C GLY A 1090 16.15 46.36 7.34
N LYS A 1091 15.35 46.87 8.28
CA LYS A 1091 15.70 48.05 9.10
C LYS A 1091 16.91 47.79 9.98
N ALA A 1092 17.02 46.59 10.55
CA ALA A 1092 18.18 46.18 11.34
C ALA A 1092 19.44 46.15 10.46
N LEU A 1093 19.36 45.53 9.27
CA LEU A 1093 20.44 45.52 8.29
C LEU A 1093 20.85 46.95 7.89
N LEU A 1094 19.89 47.79 7.47
CA LEU A 1094 20.16 49.18 7.08
C LEU A 1094 20.75 50.03 8.22
N SER A 1095 20.37 49.77 9.48
CA SER A 1095 20.93 50.48 10.64
C SER A 1095 22.35 50.04 10.99
N SER A 1096 22.74 48.83 10.56
CA SER A 1096 24.08 48.28 10.78
C SER A 1096 25.10 48.76 9.74
N LEU A 1097 24.63 49.23 8.58
CA LEU A 1097 25.40 49.78 7.46
C LEU A 1097 25.60 51.29 7.61
#